data_AF-A3BTN5-F1
#
_entry.id   AF-A3BTN5-F1
#
_cell.length_a   1.000
_cell.length_b   1.000
_cell.length_c   1.000
_cell.angle_alpha   90.00
_cell.angle_beta   90.00
_cell.angle_gamma   90.00
#
_symmetry.space_group_name_H-M   'P 1'
#
loop_
_entity.id
_entity.type
_entity.pdbx_description
1 polymer ?
#
loop_
_entity_poly.entity_id
_entity_poly.type
_entity_poly.pdbx_seq_one_letter_code
_entity_poly.pdbx_strand_id
1 'polypeptide(L)'
;MEINNNFGGAVGSLPSGFGKKPWLVQAQGTETLSFVDILDRSLHVRVVPDLQGKLCLGCVHGGDWLLMVDEITGGCFLFCLSNSSTISLPPLREPLGDMGACVVLGSSPLNRDCTVVITSLPEPEESFLLHCHPGDEEWTKLMVPLGSDRLFGKLVNCAGQLYSLSSFRKLLTIDVIDDALHAKILNIEWESSCGHNFEPYIVESCGKLFVVLASLYGYPYNCPLNGVSVYRLDRAESMLKKVDDIGTDRAFLISGHYGFSCTAMEGLVQGNCVYIVWSGYDCERIYKFCLDDMTISLQPILAHPTEDLRRGFWSVPAGIEATELVQSAPSIHCDTEVNVLNNFNKDEDAQATIKASWQDLPIEMLELIVSNLSLVDRLRFPSVCKQWSSVSNPVAQAKVWPWLMHCVRQDGACKMFDPLCGVEYSMKVGPFDANERQAFRFSKDGWVIVTQSDDNIFVINPFTKEIVKLSMASGWYRFTGISFSSVPTSPDCVFLGVCSSPKGDGIKVWTCRPNEEETEDNEIYYEEETEDEERDSEENEINYEEEADQDEEREAEENEINYNEEAEDEESETEEDYWSEFDFENDEVMFPVARNNPVYFRGEFYFLGQRGNLSVFNPGNNEWRILDKPEPIRADLTPYDEGKEACYMVELRGELIAVFHRNANEPPRVLKLDESKMEWVEIEDIGGGALFLDYRASIALPSSEAGHGNRIYFPKFSEDGKKAIFYDLEAKKYSPMFYGAKEPMNCVWFVPKLQSDEYS
;
A
#
# COMPACT_ATOMS: atom_id res chain seq x y z
N MET A 1 -23.60 -2.24 9.08
CA MET A 1 -24.69 -1.62 8.27
C MET A 1 -25.10 -2.66 7.25
N GLU A 2 -26.36 -3.11 7.27
CA GLU A 2 -26.86 -4.08 6.29
C GLU A 2 -26.88 -3.44 4.89
N ILE A 3 -26.34 -4.16 3.90
CA ILE A 3 -26.54 -3.83 2.49
C ILE A 3 -28.04 -3.91 2.25
N ASN A 4 -28.67 -2.78 1.88
CA ASN A 4 -30.08 -2.77 1.52
C ASN A 4 -30.26 -3.61 0.25
N ASN A 5 -30.63 -4.87 0.42
CA ASN A 5 -31.13 -5.75 -0.64
C ASN A 5 -32.53 -5.28 -1.08
N ASN A 6 -32.65 -4.03 -1.54
CA ASN A 6 -33.85 -3.55 -2.19
C ASN A 6 -33.88 -4.15 -3.61
N PHE A 7 -34.50 -5.33 -3.74
CA PHE A 7 -34.94 -5.92 -5.00
C PHE A 7 -36.08 -5.10 -5.66
N GLY A 8 -35.94 -3.76 -5.71
CA GLY A 8 -36.97 -2.82 -6.18
C GLY A 8 -36.79 -2.33 -7.61
N GLY A 9 -35.70 -2.71 -8.30
CA GLY A 9 -35.48 -2.36 -9.71
C GLY A 9 -36.25 -3.29 -10.65
N ALA A 10 -36.92 -2.72 -11.66
CA ALA A 10 -37.57 -3.50 -12.70
C ALA A 10 -36.56 -4.45 -13.36
N VAL A 11 -36.83 -5.76 -13.27
CA VAL A 11 -36.02 -6.82 -13.87
C VAL A 11 -35.92 -6.56 -15.38
N GLY A 12 -34.72 -6.21 -15.87
CA GLY A 12 -34.38 -6.14 -17.30
C GLY A 12 -33.97 -4.77 -17.86
N SER A 13 -34.12 -3.66 -17.14
CA SER A 13 -33.69 -2.33 -17.61
C SER A 13 -32.39 -1.85 -16.96
N LEU A 14 -31.63 -1.00 -17.66
CA LEU A 14 -30.47 -0.31 -17.06
C LEU A 14 -30.88 0.51 -15.83
N PRO A 15 -29.98 0.66 -14.83
CA PRO A 15 -30.26 1.49 -13.65
C PRO A 15 -30.59 2.94 -14.02
N SER A 16 -31.47 3.57 -13.24
CA SER A 16 -31.78 4.99 -13.43
C SER A 16 -30.54 5.84 -13.22
N GLY A 17 -30.13 6.59 -14.25
CA GLY A 17 -28.92 7.42 -14.21
C GLY A 17 -27.66 6.75 -14.77
N PHE A 18 -27.75 5.52 -15.29
CA PHE A 18 -26.69 4.95 -16.12
C PHE A 18 -26.35 5.89 -17.30
N GLY A 19 -25.05 6.06 -17.58
CA GLY A 19 -24.55 7.01 -18.59
C GLY A 19 -24.54 8.49 -18.16
N LYS A 20 -25.03 8.84 -16.96
CA LYS A 20 -24.94 10.21 -16.40
C LYS A 20 -23.95 10.35 -15.26
N LYS A 21 -23.57 9.23 -14.65
CA LYS A 21 -22.62 9.12 -13.55
C LYS A 21 -21.84 7.80 -13.65
N PRO A 22 -20.72 7.64 -12.93
CA PRO A 22 -19.95 6.40 -12.96
C PRO A 22 -20.68 5.27 -12.24
N TRP A 23 -20.55 4.05 -12.76
CA TRP A 23 -21.09 2.83 -12.17
C TRP A 23 -20.00 1.75 -12.13
N LEU A 24 -19.98 0.95 -11.07
CA LEU A 24 -19.17 -0.26 -11.05
C LEU A 24 -20.01 -1.40 -11.63
N VAL A 25 -19.56 -2.00 -12.74
CA VAL A 25 -20.29 -3.05 -13.46
C VAL A 25 -19.54 -4.35 -13.34
N GLN A 26 -20.21 -5.39 -12.85
CA GLN A 26 -19.62 -6.71 -12.61
C GLN A 26 -20.37 -7.78 -13.40
N ALA A 27 -19.63 -8.66 -14.06
CA ALA A 27 -20.14 -9.88 -14.68
C ALA A 27 -19.58 -11.10 -13.93
N GLN A 28 -20.46 -11.94 -13.40
CA GLN A 28 -20.07 -13.06 -12.52
C GLN A 28 -20.09 -14.43 -13.21
N GLY A 29 -20.02 -14.48 -14.55
CA GLY A 29 -20.14 -15.73 -15.30
C GLY A 29 -21.58 -16.28 -15.38
N THR A 30 -22.56 -15.50 -14.91
CA THR A 30 -23.99 -15.84 -14.94
C THR A 30 -24.72 -15.01 -15.99
N GLU A 31 -25.99 -15.30 -16.22
CA GLU A 31 -26.90 -14.45 -17.02
C GLU A 31 -27.16 -13.06 -16.41
N THR A 32 -26.43 -12.63 -15.37
CA THR A 32 -26.70 -11.37 -14.68
C THR A 32 -25.49 -10.44 -14.67
N LEU A 33 -25.76 -9.17 -14.94
CA LEU A 33 -24.84 -8.06 -14.72
C LEU A 33 -25.27 -7.31 -13.47
N SER A 34 -24.29 -7.07 -12.60
CA SER A 34 -24.44 -6.30 -11.37
C SER A 34 -23.92 -4.89 -11.57
N PHE A 35 -24.73 -3.89 -11.23
CA PHE A 35 -24.38 -2.48 -11.28
C PHE A 35 -24.41 -1.95 -9.85
N VAL A 36 -23.27 -1.51 -9.34
CA VAL A 36 -23.17 -0.94 -8.00
C VAL A 36 -23.06 0.58 -8.10
N ASP A 37 -24.00 1.25 -7.44
CA ASP A 37 -23.99 2.70 -7.29
C ASP A 37 -22.91 3.12 -6.28
N ILE A 38 -22.01 4.00 -6.67
CA ILE A 38 -20.94 4.45 -5.76
C ILE A 38 -21.46 5.29 -4.59
N LEU A 39 -22.62 5.96 -4.73
CA LEU A 39 -23.15 6.87 -3.71
C LEU A 39 -23.77 6.11 -2.53
N ASP A 40 -24.79 5.30 -2.85
CA ASP A 40 -25.62 4.64 -1.85
C ASP A 40 -25.31 3.14 -1.73
N ARG A 41 -24.45 2.62 -2.62
CA ARG A 41 -24.04 1.21 -2.68
C ARG A 41 -25.20 0.28 -2.97
N SER A 42 -26.26 0.80 -3.60
CA SER A 42 -27.34 -0.03 -4.10
C SER A 42 -26.84 -0.93 -5.22
N LEU A 43 -27.21 -2.21 -5.12
CA LEU A 43 -26.94 -3.21 -6.14
C LEU A 43 -28.16 -3.31 -7.06
N HIS A 44 -27.95 -2.97 -8.33
CA HIS A 44 -28.93 -3.16 -9.39
C HIS A 44 -28.51 -4.35 -10.25
N VAL A 45 -29.45 -5.22 -10.58
CA VAL A 45 -29.18 -6.41 -11.38
C VAL A 45 -29.93 -6.35 -12.69
N ARG A 46 -29.23 -6.61 -13.79
CA ARG A 46 -29.80 -6.73 -15.13
C ARG A 46 -29.58 -8.15 -15.64
N VAL A 47 -30.66 -8.82 -16.02
CA VAL A 47 -30.59 -10.15 -16.64
C VAL A 47 -30.31 -9.99 -18.14
N VAL A 48 -29.26 -10.65 -18.61
CA VAL A 48 -28.85 -10.76 -20.00
C VAL A 48 -28.55 -12.26 -20.26
N PRO A 49 -29.55 -13.04 -20.72
CA PRO A 49 -29.42 -14.49 -20.89
C PRO A 49 -28.21 -14.93 -21.73
N ASP A 50 -27.85 -14.11 -22.72
CA ASP A 50 -26.72 -14.37 -23.62
C ASP A 50 -25.36 -14.34 -22.90
N LEU A 51 -25.27 -13.90 -21.64
CA LEU A 51 -24.02 -13.87 -20.86
C LEU A 51 -23.79 -15.11 -20.00
N GLN A 52 -24.72 -16.06 -19.97
CA GLN A 52 -24.56 -17.29 -19.21
C GLN A 52 -23.25 -18.03 -19.61
N GLY A 53 -22.41 -18.33 -18.62
CA GLY A 53 -21.12 -19.01 -18.82
C GLY A 53 -20.00 -18.12 -19.37
N LYS A 54 -20.20 -16.79 -19.43
CA LYS A 54 -19.22 -15.86 -20.02
C LYS A 54 -18.61 -14.94 -18.98
N LEU A 55 -17.29 -14.84 -18.99
CA LEU A 55 -16.50 -13.96 -18.14
C LEU A 55 -16.25 -12.63 -18.84
N CYS A 56 -16.07 -11.57 -18.04
CA CYS A 56 -15.70 -10.25 -18.55
C CYS A 56 -14.20 -10.04 -18.28
N LEU A 57 -13.38 -10.00 -19.33
CA LEU A 57 -11.93 -9.80 -19.20
C LEU A 57 -11.55 -8.32 -19.13
N GLY A 58 -12.45 -7.42 -19.53
CA GLY A 58 -12.15 -6.01 -19.53
C GLY A 58 -13.22 -5.16 -20.15
N CYS A 59 -12.92 -3.87 -20.29
CA CYS A 59 -13.86 -2.91 -20.82
C CYS A 59 -13.16 -1.83 -21.67
N VAL A 60 -13.89 -1.29 -22.65
CA VAL A 60 -13.40 -0.29 -23.61
C VAL A 60 -14.41 0.85 -23.77
N HIS A 61 -13.97 1.97 -24.37
CA HIS A 61 -14.78 3.19 -24.55
C HIS A 61 -15.43 3.70 -23.26
N GLY A 62 -14.61 3.96 -22.23
CA GLY A 62 -15.09 4.42 -20.93
C GLY A 62 -15.95 3.39 -20.20
N GLY A 63 -15.87 2.11 -20.58
CA GLY A 63 -16.58 1.02 -19.91
C GLY A 63 -18.03 0.84 -20.33
N ASP A 64 -18.46 1.36 -21.49
CA ASP A 64 -19.76 0.99 -22.09
C ASP A 64 -19.70 -0.34 -22.86
N TRP A 65 -18.51 -0.75 -23.30
CA TRP A 65 -18.32 -2.03 -24.00
C TRP A 65 -17.49 -2.98 -23.13
N LEU A 66 -18.01 -4.19 -22.92
CA LEU A 66 -17.36 -5.25 -22.16
C LEU A 66 -16.78 -6.30 -23.09
N LEU A 67 -15.54 -6.73 -22.84
CA LEU A 67 -14.92 -7.87 -23.51
C LEU A 67 -15.39 -9.16 -22.83
N MET A 68 -16.29 -9.88 -23.48
CA MET A 68 -16.90 -11.11 -22.97
C MET A 68 -16.25 -12.34 -23.60
N VAL A 69 -15.87 -13.30 -22.77
CA VAL A 69 -15.22 -14.54 -23.22
C VAL A 69 -15.89 -15.76 -22.57
N ASP A 70 -16.19 -16.76 -23.38
CA ASP A 70 -16.66 -18.07 -22.93
C ASP A 70 -15.47 -18.92 -22.47
N GLU A 71 -15.46 -19.32 -21.21
CA GLU A 71 -14.32 -20.00 -20.57
C GLU A 71 -14.03 -21.39 -21.18
N ILE A 72 -15.05 -22.05 -21.75
CA ILE A 72 -14.93 -23.41 -22.27
C ILE A 72 -14.49 -23.40 -23.74
N THR A 73 -15.09 -22.50 -24.53
CA THR A 73 -14.90 -22.47 -25.99
C THR A 73 -13.88 -21.44 -26.45
N GLY A 74 -13.51 -20.49 -25.58
CA GLY A 74 -12.71 -19.32 -25.94
C GLY A 74 -13.47 -18.30 -26.80
N GLY A 75 -14.76 -18.51 -27.06
CA GLY A 75 -15.57 -17.61 -27.88
C GLY A 75 -15.58 -16.19 -27.31
N CYS A 76 -15.17 -15.21 -28.11
CA CYS A 76 -14.89 -13.85 -27.66
C CYS A 76 -15.74 -12.82 -28.42
N PHE A 77 -16.25 -11.80 -27.73
CA PHE A 77 -16.99 -10.69 -28.35
C PHE A 77 -17.02 -9.45 -27.45
N LEU A 78 -17.26 -8.29 -28.07
CA LEU A 78 -17.56 -7.07 -27.34
C LEU A 78 -19.08 -6.94 -27.14
N PHE A 79 -19.52 -6.66 -25.92
CA PHE A 79 -20.93 -6.44 -25.54
C PHE A 79 -21.15 -5.01 -25.08
N CYS A 80 -22.08 -4.29 -25.71
CA CYS A 80 -22.42 -2.92 -25.34
C CYS A 80 -23.50 -2.88 -24.24
N LEU A 81 -23.22 -2.20 -23.14
CA LEU A 81 -24.15 -2.06 -22.02
C LEU A 81 -25.36 -1.19 -22.39
N SER A 82 -25.12 -0.05 -23.05
CA SER A 82 -26.16 0.94 -23.37
C SER A 82 -27.25 0.42 -24.32
N ASN A 83 -26.88 -0.35 -25.34
CA ASN A 83 -27.80 -0.79 -26.39
C ASN A 83 -27.86 -2.32 -26.62
N SER A 84 -27.06 -3.09 -25.88
CA SER A 84 -27.00 -4.57 -26.00
C SER A 84 -26.59 -5.09 -27.38
N SER A 85 -25.89 -4.28 -28.17
CA SER A 85 -25.22 -4.74 -29.38
C SER A 85 -23.99 -5.59 -29.05
N THR A 86 -23.67 -6.50 -29.96
CA THR A 86 -22.52 -7.40 -29.86
C THR A 86 -21.67 -7.32 -31.11
N ILE A 87 -20.35 -7.40 -30.93
CA ILE A 87 -19.37 -7.47 -32.02
C ILE A 87 -18.52 -8.71 -31.80
N SER A 88 -18.62 -9.67 -32.72
CA SER A 88 -17.85 -10.92 -32.65
C SER A 88 -16.37 -10.66 -32.90
N LEU A 89 -15.52 -11.31 -32.11
CA LEU A 89 -14.07 -11.33 -32.24
C LEU A 89 -13.58 -12.78 -32.46
N PRO A 90 -12.34 -12.97 -32.93
CA PRO A 90 -11.76 -14.31 -33.00
C PRO A 90 -11.76 -15.02 -31.63
N PRO A 91 -11.91 -16.35 -31.56
CA PRO A 91 -11.79 -17.09 -30.31
C PRO A 91 -10.43 -16.88 -29.64
N LEU A 92 -10.42 -16.57 -28.35
CA LEU A 92 -9.22 -16.42 -27.55
C LEU A 92 -8.79 -17.79 -27.03
N ARG A 93 -7.59 -18.24 -27.42
CA ARG A 93 -7.06 -19.58 -27.07
C ARG A 93 -6.01 -19.55 -25.97
N GLU A 94 -5.52 -18.37 -25.63
CA GLU A 94 -4.55 -18.17 -24.56
C GLU A 94 -5.22 -18.29 -23.17
N PRO A 95 -4.49 -18.68 -22.11
CA PRO A 95 -5.05 -18.78 -20.77
C PRO A 95 -5.60 -17.43 -20.29
N LEU A 96 -6.85 -17.42 -19.82
CA LEU A 96 -7.53 -16.17 -19.46
C LEU A 96 -6.87 -15.43 -18.29
N GLY A 97 -6.20 -16.17 -17.39
CA GLY A 97 -5.43 -15.59 -16.27
C GLY A 97 -4.22 -14.78 -16.72
N ASP A 98 -3.72 -15.03 -17.93
CA ASP A 98 -2.55 -14.36 -18.48
C ASP A 98 -2.94 -13.13 -19.32
N MET A 99 -4.22 -12.77 -19.34
CA MET A 99 -4.72 -11.63 -20.11
C MET A 99 -4.79 -10.38 -19.24
N GLY A 100 -4.21 -9.29 -19.73
CA GLY A 100 -4.31 -7.96 -19.14
C GLY A 100 -5.37 -7.08 -19.81
N ALA A 101 -5.12 -5.78 -19.83
CA ALA A 101 -6.06 -4.79 -20.38
C ALA A 101 -6.30 -4.96 -21.89
N CYS A 102 -7.57 -4.90 -22.28
CA CYS A 102 -8.03 -4.72 -23.64
C CYS A 102 -8.29 -3.23 -23.93
N VAL A 103 -7.83 -2.74 -25.08
CA VAL A 103 -8.09 -1.38 -25.61
C VAL A 103 -8.52 -1.46 -27.07
N VAL A 104 -9.31 -0.47 -27.50
CA VAL A 104 -9.72 -0.30 -28.90
C VAL A 104 -9.04 0.93 -29.51
N LEU A 105 -8.48 0.75 -30.70
CA LEU A 105 -8.01 1.81 -31.59
C LEU A 105 -9.05 2.07 -32.68
N GLY A 106 -9.35 3.34 -32.92
CA GLY A 106 -10.39 3.77 -33.87
C GLY A 106 -11.52 4.55 -33.20
N SER A 107 -12.33 5.24 -34.00
CA SER A 107 -13.40 6.12 -33.51
C SER A 107 -14.61 5.37 -32.95
N SER A 108 -14.78 4.10 -33.30
CA SER A 108 -15.87 3.25 -32.83
C SER A 108 -15.52 1.77 -33.02
N PRO A 109 -15.89 0.87 -32.08
CA PRO A 109 -15.76 -0.58 -32.25
C PRO A 109 -16.54 -1.11 -33.45
N LEU A 110 -17.55 -0.36 -33.90
CA LEU A 110 -18.42 -0.72 -35.02
C LEU A 110 -17.78 -0.48 -36.40
N ASN A 111 -16.67 0.26 -36.46
CA ASN A 111 -15.96 0.52 -37.71
C ASN A 111 -15.03 -0.65 -38.02
N ARG A 112 -14.91 -1.01 -39.32
CA ARG A 112 -14.02 -2.10 -39.75
C ARG A 112 -12.54 -1.78 -39.55
N ASP A 113 -12.19 -0.51 -39.53
CA ASP A 113 -10.83 -0.01 -39.28
C ASP A 113 -10.50 0.04 -37.77
N CYS A 114 -11.34 -0.58 -36.94
CA CYS A 114 -11.14 -0.70 -35.51
C CYS A 114 -10.15 -1.83 -35.22
N THR A 115 -9.06 -1.55 -34.51
CA THR A 115 -8.14 -2.59 -34.02
C THR A 115 -8.39 -2.81 -32.54
N VAL A 116 -8.68 -4.05 -32.15
CA VAL A 116 -8.75 -4.47 -30.74
C VAL A 116 -7.37 -4.97 -30.34
N VAL A 117 -6.83 -4.45 -29.24
CA VAL A 117 -5.50 -4.85 -28.71
C VAL A 117 -5.65 -5.33 -27.27
N ILE A 118 -5.11 -6.50 -26.97
CA ILE A 118 -5.05 -7.09 -25.62
C ILE A 118 -3.58 -7.26 -25.24
N THR A 119 -3.22 -6.81 -24.04
CA THR A 119 -1.89 -7.06 -23.48
C THR A 119 -1.88 -8.31 -22.61
N SER A 120 -0.72 -8.93 -22.46
CA SER A 120 -0.55 -10.15 -21.67
C SER A 120 0.07 -9.86 -20.28
N LEU A 121 -0.07 -10.81 -19.36
CA LEU A 121 0.54 -10.87 -18.02
C LEU A 121 1.55 -12.03 -17.78
N PRO A 122 2.11 -12.72 -18.80
CA PRO A 122 2.89 -13.93 -18.60
C PRO A 122 4.29 -13.62 -18.05
N GLU A 123 5.08 -14.66 -17.89
CA GLU A 123 6.47 -14.58 -17.46
C GLU A 123 7.31 -13.65 -18.37
N PRO A 124 8.44 -13.10 -17.89
CA PRO A 124 9.24 -12.12 -18.63
C PRO A 124 9.59 -12.49 -20.06
N GLU A 125 9.96 -13.75 -20.29
CA GLU A 125 10.35 -14.28 -21.60
C GLU A 125 9.17 -14.38 -22.58
N GLU A 126 7.94 -14.30 -22.07
CA GLU A 126 6.71 -14.54 -22.83
C GLU A 126 5.85 -13.29 -23.00
N SER A 127 6.30 -12.08 -22.64
CA SER A 127 5.46 -10.88 -22.80
C SER A 127 5.01 -10.66 -24.26
N PHE A 128 3.70 -10.58 -24.50
CA PHE A 128 3.09 -10.43 -25.82
C PHE A 128 1.91 -9.46 -25.87
N LEU A 129 1.55 -9.07 -27.08
CA LEU A 129 0.33 -8.34 -27.41
C LEU A 129 -0.47 -9.16 -28.43
N LEU A 130 -1.79 -9.16 -28.27
CA LEU A 130 -2.71 -9.71 -29.26
C LEU A 130 -3.44 -8.57 -29.94
N HIS A 131 -3.59 -8.63 -31.27
CA HIS A 131 -4.50 -7.74 -31.98
C HIS A 131 -5.34 -8.44 -33.03
N CYS A 132 -6.52 -7.88 -33.28
CA CYS A 132 -7.40 -8.26 -34.39
C CYS A 132 -8.28 -7.09 -34.82
N HIS A 133 -8.86 -7.21 -36.01
CA HIS A 133 -9.97 -6.40 -36.47
C HIS A 133 -11.29 -7.16 -36.29
N PRO A 134 -12.41 -6.46 -35.99
CA PRO A 134 -13.72 -7.07 -35.96
C PRO A 134 -14.05 -7.82 -37.27
N GLY A 135 -14.24 -9.14 -37.16
CA GLY A 135 -14.50 -10.04 -38.29
C GLY A 135 -13.31 -10.88 -38.75
N ASP A 136 -12.12 -10.68 -38.17
CA ASP A 136 -10.99 -11.59 -38.36
C ASP A 136 -11.31 -12.99 -37.82
N GLU A 137 -10.62 -14.01 -38.35
CA GLU A 137 -10.80 -15.40 -37.93
C GLU A 137 -9.84 -15.80 -36.79
N GLU A 138 -8.70 -15.10 -36.66
CA GLU A 138 -7.65 -15.41 -35.68
C GLU A 138 -7.05 -14.12 -35.08
N TRP A 139 -6.50 -14.24 -33.87
CA TRP A 139 -5.70 -13.17 -33.24
C TRP A 139 -4.29 -13.18 -33.80
N THR A 140 -3.75 -12.01 -34.10
CA THR A 140 -2.32 -11.86 -34.41
C THR A 140 -1.56 -11.61 -33.11
N LYS A 141 -0.49 -12.39 -32.88
CA LYS A 141 0.35 -12.30 -31.69
C LYS A 141 1.67 -11.63 -32.01
N LEU A 142 2.03 -10.61 -31.23
CA LEU A 142 3.32 -9.94 -31.25
C LEU A 142 4.06 -10.21 -29.94
N MET A 143 5.25 -10.81 -30.03
CA MET A 143 6.16 -10.89 -28.88
C MET A 143 6.85 -9.54 -28.65
N VAL A 144 6.91 -9.10 -27.40
CA VAL A 144 7.60 -7.87 -27.00
C VAL A 144 8.90 -8.27 -26.31
N PRO A 145 10.06 -8.17 -26.98
CA PRO A 145 11.32 -8.64 -26.42
C PRO A 145 11.77 -7.72 -25.29
N LEU A 146 11.61 -8.18 -24.05
CA LEU A 146 11.86 -7.42 -22.83
C LEU A 146 12.98 -8.00 -21.96
N GLY A 147 13.56 -9.14 -22.35
CA GLY A 147 14.58 -9.84 -21.56
C GLY A 147 14.00 -10.32 -20.24
N SER A 148 14.60 -9.90 -19.11
CA SER A 148 14.10 -10.20 -17.76
C SER A 148 12.94 -9.30 -17.32
N ASP A 149 12.54 -8.31 -18.13
CA ASP A 149 11.41 -7.43 -17.86
C ASP A 149 10.10 -8.04 -18.40
N ARG A 150 8.95 -7.64 -17.85
CA ARG A 150 7.62 -8.07 -18.32
C ARG A 150 6.63 -6.92 -18.39
N LEU A 151 5.57 -7.06 -19.18
CA LEU A 151 4.46 -6.10 -19.15
C LEU A 151 3.64 -6.25 -17.86
N PHE A 152 3.19 -5.13 -17.27
CA PHE A 152 2.24 -5.14 -16.14
C PHE A 152 0.79 -5.45 -16.55
N GLY A 153 0.57 -5.76 -17.84
CA GLY A 153 -0.76 -5.98 -18.40
C GLY A 153 -1.70 -4.77 -18.29
N LYS A 154 -1.17 -3.54 -18.19
CA LYS A 154 -1.97 -2.30 -18.25
C LYS A 154 -1.77 -1.62 -19.59
N LEU A 155 -2.84 -1.16 -20.20
CA LEU A 155 -2.81 -0.55 -21.54
C LEU A 155 -3.79 0.63 -21.59
N VAL A 156 -3.36 1.76 -22.15
CA VAL A 156 -4.22 2.93 -22.32
C VAL A 156 -3.98 3.59 -23.68
N ASN A 157 -5.04 4.08 -24.30
CA ASN A 157 -4.95 4.96 -25.46
C ASN A 157 -4.93 6.41 -24.98
N CYS A 158 -3.84 7.13 -25.28
CA CYS A 158 -3.71 8.55 -25.01
C CYS A 158 -3.44 9.32 -26.30
N ALA A 159 -4.44 10.10 -26.73
CA ALA A 159 -4.38 10.93 -27.94
C ALA A 159 -4.02 10.13 -29.21
N GLY A 160 -4.52 8.90 -29.33
CA GLY A 160 -4.32 8.03 -30.51
C GLY A 160 -3.10 7.10 -30.42
N GLN A 161 -2.27 7.26 -29.39
CA GLN A 161 -1.11 6.42 -29.12
C GLN A 161 -1.38 5.45 -27.97
N LEU A 162 -1.02 4.17 -28.11
CA LEU A 162 -1.09 3.23 -26.99
C LEU A 162 0.14 3.32 -26.09
N TYR A 163 -0.10 3.24 -24.79
CA TYR A 163 0.92 3.22 -23.75
C TYR A 163 0.78 2.01 -22.84
N SER A 164 1.91 1.41 -22.48
CA SER A 164 2.02 0.32 -21.51
C SER A 164 3.23 0.56 -20.59
N LEU A 165 3.27 -0.12 -19.45
CA LEU A 165 4.35 -0.03 -18.46
C LEU A 165 4.92 -1.43 -18.20
N SER A 166 6.25 -1.51 -18.13
CA SER A 166 6.95 -2.74 -17.77
C SER A 166 7.23 -2.86 -16.27
N SER A 167 7.56 -4.07 -15.82
CA SER A 167 7.90 -4.41 -14.44
C SER A 167 9.09 -3.62 -13.87
N PHE A 168 10.06 -3.27 -14.72
CA PHE A 168 11.16 -2.37 -14.37
C PHE A 168 10.87 -0.89 -14.63
N ARG A 169 9.58 -0.50 -14.67
CA ARG A 169 9.12 0.91 -14.78
C ARG A 169 9.49 1.58 -16.11
N LYS A 170 9.72 0.81 -17.17
CA LYS A 170 9.95 1.36 -18.51
C LYS A 170 8.60 1.66 -19.15
N LEU A 171 8.45 2.86 -19.70
CA LEU A 171 7.25 3.25 -20.43
C LEU A 171 7.38 2.83 -21.90
N LEU A 172 6.36 2.16 -22.43
CA LEU A 172 6.34 1.70 -23.83
C LEU A 172 5.27 2.44 -24.62
N THR A 173 5.58 2.74 -25.88
CA THR A 173 4.60 3.11 -26.90
C THR A 173 4.35 1.93 -27.82
N ILE A 174 3.09 1.72 -28.17
CA ILE A 174 2.67 0.69 -29.12
C ILE A 174 1.95 1.38 -30.28
N ASP A 175 2.47 1.20 -31.49
CA ASP A 175 1.94 1.74 -32.74
C ASP A 175 1.37 0.61 -33.61
N VAL A 176 0.36 0.92 -34.41
CA VAL A 176 -0.10 0.05 -35.50
C VAL A 176 0.33 0.70 -36.81
N ILE A 177 1.28 0.08 -37.50
CA ILE A 177 1.80 0.54 -38.79
C ILE A 177 1.62 -0.61 -39.78
N ASP A 178 0.90 -0.35 -40.88
CA ASP A 178 0.60 -1.34 -41.92
C ASP A 178 -0.01 -2.65 -41.36
N ASP A 179 -0.99 -2.53 -40.45
CA ASP A 179 -1.67 -3.63 -39.72
C ASP A 179 -0.76 -4.47 -38.80
N ALA A 180 0.49 -4.05 -38.59
CA ALA A 180 1.42 -4.67 -37.65
C ALA A 180 1.64 -3.80 -36.41
N LEU A 181 1.59 -4.44 -35.24
CA LEU A 181 1.95 -3.81 -33.98
C LEU A 181 3.47 -3.58 -33.91
N HIS A 182 3.88 -2.43 -33.41
CA HIS A 182 5.26 -2.05 -33.16
C HIS A 182 5.38 -1.51 -31.74
N ALA A 183 6.09 -2.22 -30.86
CA ALA A 183 6.34 -1.79 -29.50
C ALA A 183 7.73 -1.13 -29.40
N LYS A 184 7.80 0.04 -28.75
CA LYS A 184 9.05 0.77 -28.52
C LYS A 184 9.14 1.22 -27.08
N ILE A 185 10.28 0.94 -26.44
CA ILE A 185 10.61 1.48 -25.11
C ILE A 185 10.97 2.96 -25.25
N LEU A 186 10.36 3.79 -24.42
CA LEU A 186 10.72 5.20 -24.30
C LEU A 186 11.80 5.38 -23.23
N ASN A 187 12.82 6.18 -23.56
CA ASN A 187 13.81 6.62 -22.59
C ASN A 187 13.22 7.78 -21.77
N ILE A 188 12.46 7.45 -20.72
CA ILE A 188 11.80 8.40 -19.83
C ILE A 188 12.36 8.24 -18.43
N GLU A 189 12.82 9.34 -17.84
CA GLU A 189 13.33 9.36 -16.48
C GLU A 189 12.19 9.63 -15.47
N TRP A 190 12.39 9.24 -14.22
CA TRP A 190 11.46 9.52 -13.13
C TRP A 190 12.03 10.63 -12.25
N GLU A 191 11.24 11.66 -11.95
CA GLU A 191 11.68 12.81 -11.14
C GLU A 191 12.11 12.44 -9.71
N SER A 192 11.60 11.31 -9.20
CA SER A 192 11.95 10.79 -7.87
C SER A 192 11.94 9.26 -7.89
N SER A 193 12.77 8.66 -7.03
CA SER A 193 12.74 7.22 -6.79
C SER A 193 11.37 6.81 -6.25
N CYS A 194 10.84 5.71 -6.79
CA CYS A 194 9.61 5.10 -6.32
C CYS A 194 9.93 3.69 -5.81
N GLY A 195 9.75 3.49 -4.49
CA GLY A 195 10.00 2.20 -3.84
C GLY A 195 9.26 1.04 -4.49
N HIS A 196 9.75 -0.19 -4.35
CA HIS A 196 9.46 -1.30 -5.25
C HIS A 196 8.13 -2.06 -5.04
N ASN A 197 7.31 -1.68 -4.05
CA ASN A 197 6.05 -2.36 -3.72
C ASN A 197 4.82 -1.52 -4.11
N PHE A 198 4.51 -1.49 -5.40
CA PHE A 198 3.32 -0.83 -5.92
C PHE A 198 2.63 -1.66 -7.01
N GLU A 199 1.33 -1.40 -7.15
CA GLU A 199 0.56 -1.77 -8.33
C GLU A 199 0.43 -0.53 -9.24
N PRO A 200 1.00 -0.55 -10.46
CA PRO A 200 0.95 0.60 -11.35
C PRO A 200 -0.33 0.59 -12.19
N TYR A 201 -0.81 1.80 -12.49
CA TYR A 201 -1.92 2.04 -13.39
C TYR A 201 -1.57 3.19 -14.31
N ILE A 202 -2.09 3.16 -15.53
CA ILE A 202 -1.94 4.24 -16.50
C ILE A 202 -3.31 4.83 -16.77
N VAL A 203 -3.42 6.15 -16.70
CA VAL A 203 -4.68 6.87 -16.85
C VAL A 203 -4.50 7.96 -17.90
N GLU A 204 -5.40 7.99 -18.88
CA GLU A 204 -5.55 9.13 -19.78
C GLU A 204 -6.53 10.13 -19.16
N SER A 205 -6.15 11.41 -19.17
CA SER A 205 -7.03 12.50 -18.74
C SER A 205 -6.76 13.76 -19.54
N CYS A 206 -7.74 14.17 -20.35
CA CYS A 206 -7.69 15.39 -21.17
C CYS A 206 -6.46 15.45 -22.10
N GLY A 207 -6.11 14.34 -22.74
CA GLY A 207 -4.98 14.19 -23.64
C GLY A 207 -3.62 14.11 -22.94
N LYS A 208 -3.59 14.04 -21.61
CA LYS A 208 -2.38 13.88 -20.80
C LYS A 208 -2.32 12.47 -20.23
N LEU A 209 -1.11 11.91 -20.20
CA LEU A 209 -0.84 10.59 -19.63
C LEU A 209 -0.40 10.74 -18.17
N PHE A 210 -1.05 9.98 -17.30
CA PHE A 210 -0.71 9.86 -15.89
C PHE A 210 -0.37 8.41 -15.55
N VAL A 211 0.59 8.23 -14.65
CA VAL A 211 0.93 6.94 -14.04
C VAL A 211 0.60 7.04 -12.56
N VAL A 212 -0.26 6.14 -12.07
CA VAL A 212 -0.67 6.06 -10.67
C VAL A 212 -0.02 4.82 -10.06
N LEU A 213 0.81 5.00 -9.04
CA LEU A 213 1.43 3.91 -8.30
C LEU A 213 0.69 3.70 -6.99
N ALA A 214 -0.13 2.65 -6.91
CA ALA A 214 -0.84 2.28 -5.69
C ALA A 214 0.09 1.49 -4.78
N SER A 215 0.41 2.03 -3.61
CA SER A 215 1.40 1.44 -2.71
C SER A 215 0.80 0.32 -1.87
N LEU A 216 1.49 -0.82 -1.86
CA LEU A 216 1.12 -2.02 -1.12
C LEU A 216 1.91 -2.11 0.18
N TYR A 217 1.32 -2.72 1.20
CA TYR A 217 2.04 -3.13 2.40
C TYR A 217 2.48 -4.60 2.30
N GLY A 218 3.78 -4.86 2.05
CA GLY A 218 4.36 -6.21 1.96
C GLY A 218 4.21 -6.88 0.58
N TYR A 219 4.52 -8.18 0.50
CA TYR A 219 4.62 -9.00 -0.73
C TYR A 219 4.02 -10.41 -0.50
N PRO A 220 3.29 -11.04 -1.45
CA PRO A 220 2.27 -10.52 -2.35
C PRO A 220 0.83 -11.06 -2.01
N TYR A 221 -0.17 -10.49 -2.70
CA TYR A 221 -1.61 -10.82 -2.76
C TYR A 221 -2.50 -10.43 -1.55
N ASN A 222 -3.58 -9.68 -1.81
CA ASN A 222 -4.59 -9.19 -0.84
C ASN A 222 -4.11 -8.21 0.25
N CYS A 223 -2.98 -7.51 0.06
CA CYS A 223 -2.52 -6.49 1.01
C CYS A 223 -3.40 -5.23 0.95
N PRO A 224 -3.70 -4.56 2.08
CA PRO A 224 -4.36 -3.26 2.05
C PRO A 224 -3.46 -2.22 1.39
N LEU A 225 -4.07 -1.32 0.62
CA LEU A 225 -3.37 -0.17 0.06
C LEU A 225 -3.07 0.86 1.15
N ASN A 226 -1.87 1.43 1.13
CA ASN A 226 -1.41 2.39 2.15
C ASN A 226 -1.04 3.78 1.61
N GLY A 227 -1.22 4.00 0.30
CA GLY A 227 -1.01 5.29 -0.34
C GLY A 227 -1.05 5.18 -1.86
N VAL A 228 -1.00 6.34 -2.52
CA VAL A 228 -0.82 6.47 -3.97
C VAL A 228 0.20 7.56 -4.27
N SER A 229 0.97 7.36 -5.34
CA SER A 229 1.78 8.42 -5.95
C SER A 229 1.33 8.60 -7.38
N VAL A 230 1.10 9.84 -7.81
CA VAL A 230 0.68 10.14 -9.18
C VAL A 230 1.80 10.85 -9.91
N TYR A 231 2.09 10.41 -11.13
CA TYR A 231 3.09 10.99 -12.01
C TYR A 231 2.43 11.40 -13.31
N ARG A 232 2.86 12.51 -13.89
CA ARG A 232 2.40 13.04 -15.17
C ARG A 232 3.56 13.02 -16.16
N LEU A 233 3.33 12.48 -17.35
CA LEU A 233 4.33 12.48 -18.41
C LEU A 233 4.54 13.91 -18.94
N ASP A 234 5.78 14.39 -18.84
CA ASP A 234 6.27 15.59 -19.51
C ASP A 234 7.09 15.19 -20.73
N ARG A 235 6.49 15.30 -21.91
CA ARG A 235 7.14 14.92 -23.17
C ARG A 235 8.29 15.86 -23.56
N ALA A 236 8.26 17.12 -23.09
CA ALA A 236 9.30 18.09 -23.45
C ALA A 236 10.61 17.78 -22.71
N GLU A 237 10.50 17.31 -21.48
CA GLU A 237 11.63 16.96 -20.62
C GLU A 237 11.95 15.46 -20.62
N SER A 238 11.15 14.64 -21.32
CA SER A 238 11.28 13.18 -21.31
C SER A 238 11.27 12.60 -19.89
N MET A 239 10.37 13.12 -19.04
CA MET A 239 10.35 12.81 -17.61
C MET A 239 8.93 12.58 -17.09
N LEU A 240 8.78 11.64 -16.15
CA LEU A 240 7.59 11.47 -15.33
C LEU A 240 7.72 12.32 -14.07
N LYS A 241 6.95 13.41 -14.02
CA LYS A 241 6.92 14.36 -12.89
C LYS A 241 5.89 13.96 -11.87
N LYS A 242 6.24 13.92 -10.59
CA LYS A 242 5.28 13.66 -9.52
C LYS A 242 4.31 14.83 -9.39
N VAL A 243 3.03 14.55 -9.22
CA VAL A 243 1.97 15.56 -9.08
C VAL A 243 1.03 15.21 -7.93
N ASP A 244 0.72 16.20 -7.10
CA ASP A 244 -0.31 16.10 -6.06
C ASP A 244 -1.65 16.72 -6.53
N ASP A 245 -1.69 17.20 -7.78
CA ASP A 245 -2.87 17.81 -8.40
C ASP A 245 -3.12 17.21 -9.79
N ILE A 246 -4.19 16.43 -9.91
CA ILE A 246 -4.70 15.87 -11.17
C ILE A 246 -5.80 16.73 -11.80
N GLY A 247 -6.20 17.82 -11.14
CA GLY A 247 -7.30 18.70 -11.48
C GLY A 247 -8.43 18.64 -10.44
N THR A 248 -8.85 19.80 -9.95
CA THR A 248 -9.96 19.92 -8.98
C THR A 248 -11.33 19.51 -9.56
N ASP A 249 -11.44 19.41 -10.88
CA ASP A 249 -12.60 18.93 -11.61
C ASP A 249 -12.42 17.50 -12.14
N ARG A 250 -11.35 16.79 -11.74
CA ARG A 250 -11.04 15.43 -12.20
C ARG A 250 -10.87 14.46 -11.04
N ALA A 251 -11.27 13.23 -11.26
CA ALA A 251 -10.97 12.10 -10.40
C ALA A 251 -10.60 10.89 -11.24
N PHE A 252 -9.72 10.05 -10.69
CA PHE A 252 -9.35 8.79 -11.34
C PHE A 252 -10.11 7.63 -10.72
N LEU A 253 -10.70 6.78 -11.55
CA LEU A 253 -11.45 5.60 -11.16
C LEU A 253 -10.72 4.36 -11.69
N ILE A 254 -10.23 3.53 -10.79
CA ILE A 254 -9.34 2.41 -11.08
C ILE A 254 -9.99 1.10 -10.61
N SER A 255 -9.90 0.07 -11.45
CA SER A 255 -10.27 -1.31 -11.10
C SER A 255 -9.59 -2.30 -12.05
N GLY A 256 -9.09 -3.42 -11.52
CA GLY A 256 -8.46 -4.49 -12.31
C GLY A 256 -7.23 -3.99 -13.07
N HIS A 257 -7.27 -4.02 -14.41
CA HIS A 257 -6.20 -3.50 -15.27
C HIS A 257 -6.47 -2.10 -15.82
N TYR A 258 -7.52 -1.44 -15.36
CA TYR A 258 -8.05 -0.22 -15.96
C TYR A 258 -8.02 0.98 -15.02
N GLY A 259 -7.68 2.12 -15.60
CA GLY A 259 -7.83 3.43 -14.97
C GLY A 259 -8.53 4.40 -15.91
N PHE A 260 -9.58 5.04 -15.41
CA PHE A 260 -10.36 6.03 -16.15
C PHE A 260 -10.31 7.38 -15.46
N SER A 261 -10.37 8.46 -16.24
CA SER A 261 -10.60 9.81 -15.72
C SER A 261 -12.07 10.17 -15.83
N CYS A 262 -12.64 10.78 -14.79
CA CYS A 262 -14.00 11.29 -14.79
C CYS A 262 -14.07 12.72 -14.24
N THR A 263 -15.05 13.49 -14.69
CA THR A 263 -15.35 14.80 -14.10
C THR A 263 -15.86 14.64 -12.68
N ALA A 264 -15.36 15.47 -11.76
CA ALA A 264 -15.85 15.53 -10.39
C ALA A 264 -17.35 15.85 -10.35
N MET A 265 -18.09 15.17 -9.47
CA MET A 265 -19.53 15.30 -9.32
C MET A 265 -19.83 15.48 -7.83
N GLU A 266 -20.45 16.61 -7.48
CA GLU A 266 -20.74 16.97 -6.09
C GLU A 266 -21.50 15.85 -5.37
N GLY A 267 -21.03 15.49 -4.17
CA GLY A 267 -21.60 14.42 -3.35
C GLY A 267 -21.28 12.99 -3.83
N LEU A 268 -20.76 12.80 -5.05
CA LEU A 268 -20.53 11.49 -5.66
C LEU A 268 -19.04 11.15 -5.80
N VAL A 269 -18.32 12.01 -6.52
CA VAL A 269 -16.90 11.84 -6.82
C VAL A 269 -16.23 13.19 -6.59
N GLN A 270 -15.46 13.27 -5.50
CA GLN A 270 -14.63 14.44 -5.22
C GLN A 270 -13.52 14.56 -6.26
N GLY A 271 -13.24 15.78 -6.71
CA GLY A 271 -12.08 16.08 -7.55
C GLY A 271 -10.75 15.95 -6.80
N ASN A 272 -9.66 15.94 -7.55
CA ASN A 272 -8.32 15.67 -7.07
C ASN A 272 -8.20 14.40 -6.18
N CYS A 273 -8.94 13.35 -6.55
CA CYS A 273 -8.98 12.08 -5.82
C CYS A 273 -8.78 10.89 -6.77
N VAL A 274 -8.18 9.83 -6.23
CA VAL A 274 -8.06 8.52 -6.88
C VAL A 274 -8.94 7.52 -6.14
N TYR A 275 -9.80 6.80 -6.86
CA TYR A 275 -10.66 5.76 -6.34
C TYR A 275 -10.18 4.41 -6.90
N ILE A 276 -9.81 3.49 -6.02
CA ILE A 276 -9.31 2.16 -6.40
C ILE A 276 -10.23 1.10 -5.82
N VAL A 277 -10.84 0.29 -6.69
CA VAL A 277 -11.51 -0.94 -6.29
C VAL A 277 -10.43 -1.97 -6.00
N TRP A 278 -10.43 -2.50 -4.78
CA TRP A 278 -9.45 -3.45 -4.34
C TRP A 278 -10.14 -4.53 -3.52
N SER A 279 -9.84 -5.78 -3.82
CA SER A 279 -10.33 -6.88 -3.01
C SER A 279 -9.46 -7.02 -1.79
N GLY A 280 -10.06 -7.26 -0.63
CA GLY A 280 -9.30 -7.91 0.42
C GLY A 280 -10.11 -9.01 1.06
N TYR A 281 -9.50 -9.66 2.02
CA TYR A 281 -9.92 -10.95 2.54
C TYR A 281 -11.37 -11.07 3.03
N ASP A 282 -11.99 -9.97 3.47
CA ASP A 282 -13.34 -9.94 4.03
C ASP A 282 -14.38 -9.45 3.03
N CYS A 283 -14.03 -8.48 2.18
CA CYS A 283 -14.97 -7.77 1.32
C CYS A 283 -14.27 -7.11 0.12
N GLU A 284 -15.06 -6.85 -0.92
CA GLU A 284 -14.67 -5.93 -1.99
C GLU A 284 -14.87 -4.48 -1.50
N ARG A 285 -13.87 -3.63 -1.67
CA ARG A 285 -13.87 -2.26 -1.13
C ARG A 285 -13.35 -1.24 -2.13
N ILE A 286 -13.79 0.01 -1.97
CA ILE A 286 -13.23 1.17 -2.67
C ILE A 286 -12.38 1.93 -1.69
N TYR A 287 -11.12 2.14 -2.08
CA TYR A 287 -10.24 3.11 -1.48
C TYR A 287 -10.42 4.44 -2.19
N LYS A 288 -10.60 5.53 -1.44
CA LYS A 288 -10.52 6.90 -1.92
C LYS A 288 -9.25 7.51 -1.35
N PHE A 289 -8.34 7.89 -2.24
CA PHE A 289 -7.13 8.65 -1.95
C PHE A 289 -7.38 10.10 -2.31
N CYS A 290 -7.40 10.98 -1.32
CA CYS A 290 -7.55 12.42 -1.49
C CYS A 290 -6.16 13.05 -1.57
N LEU A 291 -5.82 13.63 -2.72
CA LEU A 291 -4.48 14.22 -2.93
C LEU A 291 -4.37 15.63 -2.30
N ASP A 292 -5.50 16.27 -1.98
CA ASP A 292 -5.52 17.58 -1.31
C ASP A 292 -4.99 17.51 0.13
N ASP A 293 -5.40 16.49 0.89
CA ASP A 293 -4.99 16.30 2.29
C ASP A 293 -4.11 15.06 2.51
N MET A 294 -3.82 14.33 1.43
CA MET A 294 -3.06 13.09 1.41
C MET A 294 -3.61 12.02 2.37
N THR A 295 -4.94 11.87 2.36
CA THR A 295 -5.65 10.89 3.18
C THR A 295 -6.27 9.76 2.35
N ILE A 296 -6.46 8.62 3.02
CA ILE A 296 -7.16 7.44 2.55
C ILE A 296 -8.47 7.36 3.31
N SER A 297 -9.56 7.09 2.60
CA SER A 297 -10.80 6.60 3.20
C SER A 297 -11.21 5.33 2.48
N LEU A 298 -11.83 4.41 3.20
CA LEU A 298 -12.24 3.13 2.62
C LEU A 298 -13.71 2.86 2.92
N GLN A 299 -14.38 2.21 1.97
CA GLN A 299 -15.75 1.76 2.11
C GLN A 299 -15.94 0.36 1.50
N PRO A 300 -16.63 -0.56 2.19
CA PRO A 300 -17.02 -1.84 1.61
C PRO A 300 -18.14 -1.64 0.58
N ILE A 301 -18.10 -2.43 -0.47
CA ILE A 301 -19.04 -2.40 -1.60
C ILE A 301 -19.80 -3.70 -1.69
N LEU A 302 -19.08 -4.84 -1.64
CA LEU A 302 -19.65 -6.17 -1.68
C LEU A 302 -19.25 -6.92 -0.41
N ALA A 303 -20.14 -7.75 0.12
CA ALA A 303 -19.91 -8.48 1.36
C ALA A 303 -18.82 -9.56 1.28
N HIS A 304 -18.37 -9.88 0.06
CA HIS A 304 -17.39 -10.94 -0.20
C HIS A 304 -16.35 -10.45 -1.21
N PRO A 305 -15.09 -10.92 -1.10
CA PRO A 305 -14.06 -10.65 -2.10
C PRO A 305 -14.44 -11.19 -3.48
N THR A 306 -13.91 -10.57 -4.51
CA THR A 306 -14.02 -11.01 -5.90
C THR A 306 -12.65 -11.39 -6.45
N GLU A 307 -12.60 -12.54 -7.13
CA GLU A 307 -11.43 -12.97 -7.91
C GLU A 307 -11.15 -11.96 -9.03
N ASP A 308 -9.88 -11.85 -9.46
CA ASP A 308 -9.47 -10.81 -10.41
C ASP A 308 -10.26 -10.84 -11.73
N LEU A 309 -10.53 -12.02 -12.31
CA LEU A 309 -11.34 -12.18 -13.53
C LEU A 309 -12.84 -11.93 -13.34
N ARG A 310 -13.29 -11.76 -12.09
CA ARG A 310 -14.70 -11.53 -11.72
C ARG A 310 -14.90 -10.16 -11.07
N ARG A 311 -13.85 -9.33 -10.99
CA ARG A 311 -13.92 -7.99 -10.41
C ARG A 311 -14.75 -7.06 -11.30
N GLY A 312 -15.44 -6.10 -10.70
CA GLY A 312 -16.21 -5.11 -11.44
C GLY A 312 -15.32 -4.09 -12.15
N PHE A 313 -15.75 -3.58 -13.29
CA PHE A 313 -15.09 -2.52 -14.05
C PHE A 313 -15.89 -1.22 -13.99
N TRP A 314 -15.21 -0.08 -14.11
CA TRP A 314 -15.88 1.20 -14.15
C TRP A 314 -16.52 1.45 -15.51
N SER A 315 -17.80 1.81 -15.50
CA SER A 315 -18.49 2.43 -16.62
C SER A 315 -18.63 3.92 -16.32
N VAL A 316 -17.96 4.76 -17.10
CA VAL A 316 -17.84 6.21 -16.93
C VAL A 316 -18.54 6.91 -18.10
N PRO A 317 -19.35 7.94 -17.84
CA PRO A 317 -19.99 8.72 -18.91
C PRO A 317 -18.94 9.28 -19.88
N ALA A 318 -19.14 9.05 -21.19
CA ALA A 318 -18.38 9.74 -22.22
C ALA A 318 -18.61 11.26 -22.05
N GLY A 319 -17.52 12.03 -22.02
CA GLY A 319 -17.47 13.43 -21.58
C GLY A 319 -18.77 14.20 -21.78
N ILE A 320 -19.47 14.47 -20.68
CA ILE A 320 -20.47 15.53 -20.65
C ILE A 320 -19.64 16.81 -20.85
N GLU A 321 -19.71 17.39 -22.07
CA GLU A 321 -19.29 18.77 -22.27
C GLU A 321 -19.95 19.60 -21.16
N ALA A 322 -19.17 20.44 -20.50
CA ALA A 322 -19.55 21.29 -19.37
C ALA A 322 -20.59 22.36 -19.76
N THR A 323 -21.69 21.94 -20.33
CA THR A 323 -22.79 22.74 -20.87
C THR A 323 -24.09 22.05 -20.54
N GLU A 324 -24.36 21.94 -19.24
CA GLU A 324 -25.69 22.08 -18.62
C GLU A 324 -25.57 21.82 -17.11
N LEU A 325 -24.98 22.79 -16.39
CA LEU A 325 -25.26 23.11 -14.97
C LEU A 325 -24.40 24.32 -14.54
N VAL A 326 -24.40 25.39 -15.35
CA VAL A 326 -24.04 26.73 -14.85
C VAL A 326 -25.20 27.64 -15.17
N GLN A 327 -26.12 27.76 -14.21
CA GLN A 327 -26.87 28.98 -13.93
C GLN A 327 -27.77 28.77 -12.71
N SER A 328 -27.22 29.02 -11.53
CA SER A 328 -27.71 30.06 -10.60
C SER A 328 -27.18 29.78 -9.19
N ALA A 329 -25.92 30.12 -8.93
CA ALA A 329 -25.47 30.37 -7.57
C ALA A 329 -25.62 31.88 -7.32
N PRO A 330 -26.53 32.34 -6.45
CA PRO A 330 -26.41 33.67 -5.89
C PRO A 330 -25.20 33.69 -4.97
N SER A 331 -24.29 34.63 -5.21
CA SER A 331 -23.18 34.94 -4.31
C SER A 331 -23.74 35.37 -2.95
N ILE A 332 -23.72 34.47 -1.97
CA ILE A 332 -23.90 34.84 -0.57
C ILE A 332 -22.51 34.93 0.04
N HIS A 333 -22.05 36.17 0.16
CA HIS A 333 -20.98 36.52 1.08
C HIS A 333 -21.50 36.24 2.50
N CYS A 334 -20.88 35.30 3.19
CA CYS A 334 -21.04 35.15 4.63
C CYS A 334 -19.68 35.44 5.26
N ASP A 335 -19.41 36.73 5.47
CA ASP A 335 -18.50 37.14 6.53
C ASP A 335 -19.12 36.66 7.84
N THR A 336 -18.43 35.78 8.55
CA THR A 336 -18.79 35.46 9.93
C THR A 336 -17.51 35.41 10.73
N GLU A 337 -17.05 36.60 11.13
CA GLU A 337 -16.26 36.77 12.33
C GLU A 337 -17.02 36.14 13.49
N VAL A 338 -16.40 35.16 14.14
CA VAL A 338 -16.84 34.68 15.45
C VAL A 338 -16.49 35.75 16.48
N ASN A 339 -17.40 36.70 16.68
CA ASN A 339 -17.40 37.54 17.86
C ASN A 339 -17.87 36.72 19.06
N VAL A 340 -16.92 36.32 19.91
CA VAL A 340 -17.21 35.76 21.22
C VAL A 340 -17.81 36.87 22.10
N LEU A 341 -19.11 36.76 22.36
CA LEU A 341 -19.84 37.54 23.36
C LEU A 341 -19.32 37.21 24.77
N ASN A 342 -18.38 38.01 25.26
CA ASN A 342 -18.15 38.16 26.69
C ASN A 342 -19.20 39.13 27.26
N ASN A 343 -20.30 38.58 27.76
CA ASN A 343 -21.19 39.29 28.66
C ASN A 343 -20.55 39.37 30.05
N PHE A 344 -19.97 40.53 30.39
CA PHE A 344 -19.88 40.96 31.77
C PHE A 344 -20.35 42.42 31.87
N ASN A 345 -21.42 42.59 32.64
CA ASN A 345 -22.05 43.85 32.99
C ASN A 345 -21.02 44.87 33.50
N LYS A 346 -21.17 46.12 33.06
CA LYS A 346 -20.71 47.29 33.80
C LYS A 346 -21.96 47.99 34.32
N ASP A 347 -22.10 48.03 35.64
CA ASP A 347 -22.29 49.29 36.35
C ASP A 347 -21.84 49.12 37.82
N GLU A 348 -21.02 50.09 38.22
CA GLU A 348 -20.67 50.61 39.55
C GLU A 348 -20.49 49.63 40.74
N ASP A 349 -19.24 49.47 41.19
CA ASP A 349 -18.85 50.07 42.47
C ASP A 349 -17.32 50.05 42.68
N ALA A 350 -16.80 51.14 43.23
CA ALA A 350 -15.40 51.31 43.55
C ALA A 350 -15.00 50.47 44.78
N GLN A 351 -14.48 49.26 44.57
CA GLN A 351 -13.68 48.56 45.58
C GLN A 351 -12.43 47.94 44.96
N ALA A 352 -11.26 48.35 45.49
CA ALA A 352 -9.95 47.90 45.09
C ALA A 352 -9.83 46.37 45.15
N THR A 353 -9.92 45.71 44.00
CA THR A 353 -9.63 44.28 43.88
C THR A 353 -8.20 44.14 43.36
N ILE A 354 -7.32 43.63 44.22
CA ILE A 354 -5.93 43.33 43.89
C ILE A 354 -5.94 42.34 42.71
N LYS A 355 -5.50 42.79 41.52
CA LYS A 355 -5.19 41.89 40.40
C LYS A 355 -3.99 41.05 40.83
N ALA A 356 -4.21 39.81 41.27
CA ALA A 356 -3.13 38.85 41.41
C ALA A 356 -2.47 38.69 40.03
N SER A 357 -1.17 38.97 39.95
CA SER A 357 -0.40 38.78 38.72
C SER A 357 -0.25 37.28 38.48
N TRP A 358 -0.52 36.80 37.27
CA TRP A 358 -0.21 35.43 36.85
C TRP A 358 1.28 35.06 37.00
N GLN A 359 2.13 36.08 37.21
CA GLN A 359 3.53 35.91 37.52
C GLN A 359 3.78 35.40 38.94
N ASP A 360 2.89 35.66 39.91
CA ASP A 360 3.14 35.41 41.35
C ASP A 360 2.56 34.07 41.87
N LEU A 361 2.27 33.12 40.97
CA LEU A 361 1.72 31.82 41.38
C LEU A 361 2.75 31.00 42.19
N PRO A 362 2.34 30.38 43.32
CA PRO A 362 3.17 29.41 44.03
C PRO A 362 3.57 28.24 43.14
N ILE A 363 4.73 27.64 43.41
CA ILE A 363 5.28 26.55 42.59
C ILE A 363 4.34 25.34 42.54
N GLU A 364 3.63 25.06 43.63
CA GLU A 364 2.67 23.95 43.72
C GLU A 364 1.48 24.15 42.76
N MET A 365 1.07 25.41 42.54
CA MET A 365 0.02 25.72 41.57
C MET A 365 0.55 25.63 40.13
N LEU A 366 1.81 26.01 39.90
CA LEU A 366 2.45 25.87 38.60
C LEU A 366 2.63 24.39 38.24
N GLU A 367 3.03 23.55 39.19
CA GLU A 367 3.12 22.09 39.05
C GLU A 367 1.76 21.46 38.75
N LEU A 368 0.69 21.92 39.41
CA LEU A 368 -0.68 21.50 39.13
C LEU A 368 -1.15 21.96 37.73
N ILE A 369 -0.76 23.16 37.28
CA ILE A 369 -1.04 23.58 35.90
C ILE A 369 -0.32 22.64 34.95
N VAL A 370 0.99 22.43 35.12
CA VAL A 370 1.81 21.53 34.31
C VAL A 370 1.21 20.13 34.23
N SER A 371 0.70 19.59 35.35
CA SER A 371 0.10 18.24 35.36
C SER A 371 -1.11 18.11 34.43
N ASN A 372 -1.79 19.21 34.11
CA ASN A 372 -2.97 19.26 33.25
C ASN A 372 -2.69 19.73 31.81
N LEU A 373 -1.42 20.00 31.48
CA LEU A 373 -1.02 20.45 30.13
C LEU A 373 -0.67 19.28 29.21
N SER A 374 -0.92 19.48 27.91
CA SER A 374 -0.44 18.60 26.84
C SER A 374 1.08 18.55 26.80
N LEU A 375 1.67 17.54 26.15
CA LEU A 375 3.12 17.46 25.98
C LEU A 375 3.70 18.74 25.35
N VAL A 376 3.03 19.27 24.32
CA VAL A 376 3.47 20.48 23.61
C VAL A 376 3.35 21.72 24.49
N ASP A 377 2.29 21.83 25.28
CA ASP A 377 2.13 22.97 26.19
C ASP A 377 3.14 22.90 27.35
N ARG A 378 3.50 21.70 27.83
CA ARG A 378 4.58 21.50 28.80
C ARG A 378 5.94 21.91 28.23
N LEU A 379 6.21 21.64 26.96
CA LEU A 379 7.41 22.11 26.27
C LEU A 379 7.47 23.64 26.18
N ARG A 380 6.31 24.29 25.98
CA ARG A 380 6.18 25.76 25.90
C ARG A 380 6.07 26.43 27.27
N PHE A 381 5.77 25.67 28.32
CA PHE A 381 5.50 26.17 29.66
C PHE A 381 6.62 27.06 30.23
N PRO A 382 7.92 26.70 30.11
CA PRO A 382 9.00 27.56 30.57
C PRO A 382 9.11 28.90 29.81
N SER A 383 8.52 29.01 28.62
CA SER A 383 8.58 30.22 27.78
C SER A 383 7.60 31.31 28.22
N VAL A 384 6.70 31.04 29.18
CA VAL A 384 5.68 32.00 29.64
C VAL A 384 6.32 33.17 30.39
N CYS A 385 7.10 32.90 31.46
CA CYS A 385 7.87 33.90 32.20
C CYS A 385 8.93 33.24 33.10
N LYS A 386 9.83 34.04 33.71
CA LYS A 386 10.91 33.56 34.59
C LYS A 386 10.44 32.72 35.79
N GLN A 387 9.26 33.02 36.34
CA GLN A 387 8.71 32.26 37.46
C GLN A 387 8.17 30.90 37.02
N TRP A 388 7.55 30.83 35.83
CA TRP A 388 7.06 29.57 35.28
C TRP A 388 8.21 28.67 34.83
N SER A 389 9.32 29.24 34.35
CA SER A 389 10.56 28.49 34.09
C SER A 389 11.24 27.93 35.36
N SER A 390 10.77 28.26 36.56
CA SER A 390 11.30 27.69 37.80
C SER A 390 10.80 26.27 38.07
N VAL A 391 9.71 25.84 37.42
CA VAL A 391 9.24 24.45 37.50
C VAL A 391 10.28 23.56 36.83
N SER A 392 10.87 22.68 37.62
CA SER A 392 11.92 21.77 37.15
C SER A 392 11.29 20.64 36.34
N ASN A 393 11.82 20.44 35.13
CA ASN A 393 11.47 19.34 34.23
C ASN A 393 9.95 19.11 34.05
N PRO A 394 9.21 20.10 33.49
CA PRO A 394 7.75 20.02 33.35
C PRO A 394 7.27 18.86 32.46
N VAL A 395 8.18 18.24 31.69
CA VAL A 395 7.92 17.11 30.80
C VAL A 395 8.19 15.75 31.44
N ALA A 396 8.91 15.64 32.56
CA ALA A 396 9.24 14.36 33.19
C ALA A 396 8.01 13.53 33.59
N GLN A 397 6.93 14.21 33.99
CA GLN A 397 5.67 13.57 34.36
C GLN A 397 4.62 13.66 33.25
N ALA A 398 5.03 14.00 32.01
CA ALA A 398 4.10 14.05 30.89
C ALA A 398 3.68 12.63 30.52
N LYS A 399 2.39 12.36 30.64
CA LYS A 399 1.82 11.13 30.07
C LYS A 399 1.66 11.36 28.59
N VAL A 400 2.44 10.63 27.80
CA VAL A 400 2.44 10.76 26.36
C VAL A 400 1.63 9.63 25.76
N TRP A 401 0.62 10.01 25.00
CA TRP A 401 -0.17 9.08 24.21
C TRP A 401 0.47 8.86 22.84
N PRO A 402 0.32 7.68 22.22
CA PRO A 402 0.73 7.47 20.84
C PRO A 402 0.08 8.53 19.94
N TRP A 403 0.92 9.19 19.17
CA TRP A 403 0.54 10.12 18.12
C TRP A 403 0.65 9.43 16.77
N LEU A 404 -0.17 9.85 15.80
CA LEU A 404 -0.06 9.34 14.45
C LEU A 404 0.93 10.21 13.67
N MET A 405 2.10 9.63 13.38
CA MET A 405 3.18 10.26 12.64
C MET A 405 2.99 10.01 11.14
N HIS A 406 3.09 11.06 10.31
CA HIS A 406 3.07 10.93 8.85
C HIS A 406 3.93 11.99 8.16
N CYS A 407 4.50 11.62 7.01
CA CYS A 407 5.35 12.47 6.15
C CYS A 407 4.91 12.22 4.70
N VAL A 408 3.95 12.99 4.23
CA VAL A 408 3.29 12.68 2.94
C VAL A 408 3.55 13.72 1.87
N ARG A 409 3.71 14.98 2.27
CA ARG A 409 4.05 16.06 1.35
C ARG A 409 5.56 16.13 1.18
N GLN A 410 5.97 16.46 -0.04
CA GLN A 410 7.36 16.79 -0.37
C GLN A 410 7.72 18.21 0.13
N ASP A 411 7.38 18.51 1.39
CA ASP A 411 7.73 19.75 2.07
C ASP A 411 8.75 19.52 3.22
N GLY A 412 9.14 18.26 3.43
CA GLY A 412 10.04 17.83 4.50
C GLY A 412 9.44 17.99 5.91
N ALA A 413 8.14 18.28 6.03
CA ALA A 413 7.46 18.43 7.29
C ALA A 413 6.92 17.08 7.77
N CYS A 414 7.32 16.69 8.98
CA CYS A 414 6.68 15.59 9.68
C CYS A 414 5.48 16.11 10.46
N LYS A 415 4.32 15.50 10.22
CA LYS A 415 3.08 15.78 10.91
C LYS A 415 2.82 14.74 11.98
N MET A 416 2.34 15.19 13.12
CA MET A 416 2.09 14.40 14.30
C MET A 416 0.68 14.73 14.81
N PHE A 417 -0.25 13.80 14.65
CA PHE A 417 -1.62 13.98 15.11
C PHE A 417 -1.81 13.40 16.51
N ASP A 418 -2.24 14.22 17.46
CA ASP A 418 -2.64 13.78 18.80
C ASP A 418 -4.10 13.29 18.78
N PRO A 419 -4.34 11.97 18.93
CA PRO A 419 -5.69 11.40 18.82
C PRO A 419 -6.62 11.78 19.97
N LEU A 420 -6.10 12.25 21.10
CA LEU A 420 -6.91 12.68 22.25
C LEU A 420 -7.32 14.14 22.14
N CYS A 421 -6.41 15.01 21.74
CA CYS A 421 -6.68 16.43 21.62
C CYS A 421 -7.33 16.80 20.28
N GLY A 422 -7.18 15.94 19.26
CA GLY A 422 -7.62 16.26 17.90
C GLY A 422 -6.80 17.41 17.30
N VAL A 423 -5.52 17.50 17.66
CA VAL A 423 -4.60 18.56 17.24
C VAL A 423 -3.46 17.95 16.43
N GLU A 424 -3.16 18.57 15.29
CA GLU A 424 -2.01 18.22 14.48
C GLU A 424 -0.85 19.19 14.77
N TYR A 425 0.33 18.63 14.99
CA TYR A 425 1.58 19.36 15.14
C TYR A 425 2.48 19.10 13.94
N SER A 426 3.29 20.08 13.57
CA SER A 426 4.27 19.94 12.50
C SER A 426 5.68 20.19 13.03
N MET A 427 6.61 19.32 12.67
CA MET A 427 8.01 19.44 13.01
C MET A 427 8.88 19.14 11.80
N LYS A 428 10.04 19.82 11.71
CA LYS A 428 11.06 19.48 10.72
C LYS A 428 11.98 18.44 11.32
N VAL A 429 12.15 17.33 10.61
CA VAL A 429 13.04 16.24 11.00
C VAL A 429 14.18 16.24 9.99
N GLY A 430 15.39 16.53 10.46
CA GLY A 430 16.54 16.87 9.59
C GLY A 430 16.82 15.86 8.47
N PRO A 431 16.82 14.54 8.73
CA PRO A 431 17.07 13.52 7.70
C PRO A 431 15.96 13.36 6.66
N PHE A 432 14.76 13.89 6.88
CA PHE A 432 13.67 13.73 5.93
C PHE A 432 13.85 14.73 4.77
N ASP A 433 14.36 14.24 3.65
CA ASP A 433 14.46 15.02 2.42
C ASP A 433 13.08 15.15 1.77
N ALA A 434 12.71 16.38 1.41
CA ALA A 434 11.50 16.65 0.65
C ALA A 434 11.49 15.95 -0.72
N ASN A 435 12.65 15.70 -1.33
CA ASN A 435 12.76 15.13 -2.66
C ASN A 435 12.65 13.60 -2.68
N GLU A 436 12.83 12.95 -1.53
CA GLU A 436 12.83 11.50 -1.43
C GLU A 436 11.57 10.99 -0.76
N ARG A 437 11.14 9.78 -1.15
CA ARG A 437 10.02 9.12 -0.49
C ARG A 437 10.51 8.52 0.83
N GLN A 438 9.86 8.89 1.94
CA GLN A 438 9.99 8.16 3.20
C GLN A 438 8.92 7.07 3.27
N ALA A 439 9.29 5.89 3.77
CA ALA A 439 8.36 4.84 4.14
C ALA A 439 8.61 4.44 5.59
N PHE A 440 7.62 4.66 6.46
CA PHE A 440 7.71 4.18 7.84
C PHE A 440 7.58 2.66 7.86
N ARG A 441 8.46 2.00 8.61
CA ARG A 441 8.52 0.54 8.70
C ARG A 441 8.14 0.00 10.07
N PHE A 442 8.62 0.65 11.13
CA PHE A 442 8.36 0.26 12.52
C PHE A 442 8.58 1.45 13.46
N SER A 443 7.95 1.43 14.62
CA SER A 443 8.28 2.36 15.70
C SER A 443 8.02 1.74 17.06
N LYS A 444 8.93 2.03 17.98
CA LYS A 444 8.93 1.54 19.35
C LYS A 444 9.75 2.49 20.20
N ASP A 445 9.29 2.74 21.43
CA ASP A 445 10.05 3.47 22.45
C ASP A 445 10.62 4.84 22.03
N GLY A 446 9.88 5.61 21.23
CA GLY A 446 10.33 6.94 20.76
C GLY A 446 11.26 6.92 19.54
N TRP A 447 11.52 5.74 18.98
CA TRP A 447 12.28 5.53 17.76
C TRP A 447 11.37 5.12 16.61
N VAL A 448 11.74 5.51 15.40
CA VAL A 448 11.07 5.10 14.16
C VAL A 448 12.11 4.63 13.15
N ILE A 449 11.83 3.50 12.51
CA ILE A 449 12.59 2.98 11.37
C ILE A 449 11.95 3.52 10.09
N VAL A 450 12.77 4.15 9.27
CA VAL A 450 12.36 4.78 8.01
C VAL A 450 13.23 4.22 6.90
N THR A 451 12.58 3.80 5.81
CA THR A 451 13.26 3.62 4.53
C THR A 451 13.16 4.93 3.75
N GLN A 452 14.29 5.41 3.25
CA GLN A 452 14.42 6.58 2.41
C GLN A 452 15.09 6.14 1.11
N SER A 453 14.51 6.51 -0.03
CA SER A 453 14.90 5.98 -1.35
C SER A 453 14.91 4.43 -1.40
N ASP A 454 15.55 3.85 -2.41
CA ASP A 454 15.53 2.41 -2.63
C ASP A 454 16.58 1.68 -1.76
N ASP A 455 17.61 2.38 -1.26
CA ASP A 455 18.79 1.75 -0.64
C ASP A 455 19.10 2.19 0.80
N ASN A 456 18.37 3.16 1.38
CA ASN A 456 18.72 3.68 2.72
C ASN A 456 17.66 3.33 3.78
N ILE A 457 18.08 2.61 4.82
CA ILE A 457 17.29 2.44 6.06
C ILE A 457 18.01 3.12 7.22
N PHE A 458 17.28 3.91 7.99
CA PHE A 458 17.80 4.48 9.22
C PHE A 458 16.75 4.48 10.31
N VAL A 459 17.25 4.51 11.55
CA VAL A 459 16.46 4.55 12.76
C VAL A 459 16.68 5.92 13.39
N ILE A 460 15.60 6.63 13.68
CA ILE A 460 15.68 8.00 14.19
C ILE A 460 14.76 8.17 15.40
N ASN A 461 15.22 8.93 16.38
CA ASN A 461 14.36 9.56 17.36
C ASN A 461 14.11 11.03 16.92
N PRO A 462 12.89 11.39 16.46
CA PRO A 462 12.61 12.73 15.96
C PRO A 462 12.82 13.86 16.98
N PHE A 463 12.76 13.55 18.27
CA PHE A 463 12.84 14.53 19.37
C PHE A 463 14.28 14.72 19.87
N THR A 464 15.03 13.64 20.06
CA THR A 464 16.47 13.72 20.44
C THR A 464 17.37 14.00 19.24
N LYS A 465 16.88 13.70 18.02
CA LYS A 465 17.61 13.77 16.73
C LYS A 465 18.76 12.77 16.61
N GLU A 466 18.80 11.79 17.50
CA GLU A 466 19.74 10.67 17.38
C GLU A 466 19.34 9.80 16.20
N ILE A 467 20.34 9.33 15.46
CA ILE A 467 20.18 8.54 14.25
C ILE A 467 21.13 7.36 14.35
N VAL A 468 20.61 6.17 14.06
CA VAL A 468 21.40 4.95 13.84
C VAL A 468 21.18 4.56 12.39
N LYS A 469 22.26 4.53 11.61
CA LYS A 469 22.20 4.10 10.21
C LYS A 469 22.28 2.58 10.18
N LEU A 470 21.47 1.96 9.32
CA LEU A 470 21.55 0.53 9.02
C LEU A 470 22.02 0.44 7.57
N SER A 471 23.31 0.18 7.36
CA SER A 471 23.87 -0.12 6.05
C SER A 471 23.20 -1.40 5.52
N MET A 472 22.77 -1.39 4.27
CA MET A 472 22.16 -2.55 3.61
C MET A 472 22.66 -2.60 2.17
N ALA A 473 23.15 -3.75 1.71
CA ALA A 473 23.39 -3.96 0.29
C ALA A 473 22.11 -3.76 -0.55
N SER A 474 22.31 -3.26 -1.77
CA SER A 474 21.25 -2.95 -2.72
C SER A 474 20.45 -4.20 -3.10
N GLY A 475 19.12 -4.12 -2.98
CA GLY A 475 18.16 -5.14 -3.46
C GLY A 475 17.43 -5.96 -2.39
N TRP A 476 17.77 -5.83 -1.10
CA TRP A 476 17.38 -6.81 -0.07
C TRP A 476 16.34 -6.32 0.97
N TYR A 477 15.71 -5.17 0.76
CA TYR A 477 14.76 -4.51 1.69
C TYR A 477 13.30 -5.05 1.63
N ARG A 478 13.06 -6.26 1.14
CA ARG A 478 11.70 -6.85 1.05
C ARG A 478 11.22 -7.45 2.38
N PHE A 479 11.55 -6.82 3.50
CA PHE A 479 11.08 -7.28 4.80
C PHE A 479 9.55 -7.14 4.90
N THR A 480 8.90 -8.26 5.19
CA THR A 480 7.50 -8.31 5.64
C THR A 480 7.34 -7.75 7.05
N GLY A 481 8.42 -7.74 7.86
CA GLY A 481 8.46 -7.08 9.15
C GLY A 481 9.88 -6.70 9.61
N ILE A 482 9.99 -5.71 10.48
CA ILE A 482 11.25 -5.26 11.09
C ILE A 482 11.03 -4.85 12.55
N SER A 483 12.00 -5.13 13.42
CA SER A 483 11.94 -4.83 14.85
C SER A 483 13.33 -4.69 15.46
N PHE A 484 13.41 -4.36 16.75
CA PHE A 484 14.66 -4.30 17.51
C PHE A 484 14.49 -4.71 18.97
N SER A 485 15.56 -5.27 19.56
CA SER A 485 15.54 -5.86 20.89
C SER A 485 15.52 -4.82 22.03
N SER A 486 16.35 -3.78 21.95
CA SER A 486 16.54 -2.77 22.99
C SER A 486 16.62 -1.35 22.40
N VAL A 487 17.08 -0.35 23.15
CA VAL A 487 17.22 1.01 22.61
C VAL A 487 18.20 0.97 21.42
N PRO A 488 17.86 1.53 20.25
CA PRO A 488 18.70 1.46 19.04
C PRO A 488 20.16 1.88 19.18
N THR A 489 20.49 2.74 20.14
CA THR A 489 21.86 3.20 20.42
C THR A 489 22.65 2.27 21.33
N SER A 490 22.03 1.24 21.92
CA SER A 490 22.70 0.26 22.76
C SER A 490 23.59 -0.66 21.91
N PRO A 491 24.80 -1.00 22.37
CA PRO A 491 25.66 -1.98 21.69
C PRO A 491 25.05 -3.38 21.67
N ASP A 492 24.21 -3.72 22.66
CA ASP A 492 23.52 -5.01 22.75
C ASP A 492 22.21 -5.05 21.93
N CYS A 493 21.88 -3.96 21.21
CA CYS A 493 20.69 -3.90 20.39
C CYS A 493 20.85 -4.74 19.13
N VAL A 494 19.92 -5.66 18.94
CA VAL A 494 19.82 -6.49 17.73
C VAL A 494 18.65 -5.99 16.91
N PHE A 495 18.93 -5.57 15.69
CA PHE A 495 17.92 -5.31 14.67
C PHE A 495 17.56 -6.61 13.98
N LEU A 496 16.27 -6.80 13.71
CA LEU A 496 15.76 -7.99 13.03
C LEU A 496 14.88 -7.57 11.86
N GLY A 497 15.26 -7.97 10.65
CA GLY A 497 14.43 -7.95 9.45
C GLY A 497 13.90 -9.34 9.16
N VAL A 498 12.67 -9.46 8.67
CA VAL A 498 12.08 -10.77 8.35
C VAL A 498 11.29 -10.75 7.04
N CYS A 499 11.46 -11.79 6.24
CA CYS A 499 10.65 -12.11 5.09
C CYS A 499 10.12 -13.53 5.27
N SER A 500 8.81 -13.73 5.06
CA SER A 500 8.20 -15.06 5.12
C SER A 500 7.58 -15.39 3.78
N SER A 501 7.65 -16.66 3.39
CA SER A 501 6.92 -17.11 2.22
C SER A 501 5.40 -17.01 2.49
N PRO A 502 4.58 -16.68 1.48
CA PRO A 502 3.12 -16.62 1.67
C PRO A 502 2.52 -17.95 2.14
N LYS A 503 3.07 -19.07 1.66
CA LYS A 503 2.69 -20.43 2.06
C LYS A 503 3.08 -20.77 3.51
N GLY A 504 4.10 -20.10 4.03
CA GLY A 504 4.69 -20.40 5.33
C GLY A 504 5.63 -21.59 5.35
N ASP A 505 6.12 -22.05 4.18
CA ASP A 505 7.13 -23.10 4.03
C ASP A 505 8.57 -22.61 4.29
N GLY A 506 8.78 -21.30 4.46
CA GLY A 506 10.09 -20.78 4.81
C GLY A 506 10.06 -19.36 5.36
N ILE A 507 11.08 -19.04 6.16
CA ILE A 507 11.32 -17.70 6.70
C ILE A 507 12.79 -17.35 6.56
N LYS A 508 13.04 -16.16 6.02
CA LYS A 508 14.36 -15.53 5.98
C LYS A 508 14.42 -14.46 7.05
N VAL A 509 15.45 -14.51 7.88
CA VAL A 509 15.69 -13.57 8.96
C VAL A 509 17.04 -12.92 8.73
N TRP A 510 17.09 -11.60 8.88
CA TRP A 510 18.33 -10.84 8.87
C TRP A 510 18.53 -10.21 10.25
N THR A 511 19.75 -10.29 10.78
CA THR A 511 20.10 -9.62 12.03
C THR A 511 21.26 -8.66 11.84
N CYS A 512 21.19 -7.50 12.48
CA CYS A 512 22.29 -6.52 12.49
C CYS A 512 22.56 -6.04 13.91
N ARG A 513 23.85 -5.90 14.23
CA ARG A 513 24.37 -5.27 15.44
C ARG A 513 25.33 -4.17 15.00
N PRO A 514 24.87 -2.91 14.87
CA PRO A 514 25.64 -1.81 14.27
C PRO A 514 26.96 -1.46 14.98
N ASN A 515 27.21 -2.03 16.17
CA ASN A 515 28.34 -1.72 17.04
C ASN A 515 29.26 -2.93 17.30
N GLU A 516 29.06 -4.07 16.62
CA GLU A 516 30.02 -5.17 16.65
C GLU A 516 31.08 -4.94 15.57
N GLU A 517 32.36 -4.77 15.98
CA GLU A 517 33.49 -4.96 15.07
C GLU A 517 33.56 -6.47 14.77
N GLU A 518 33.41 -6.87 13.50
CA GLU A 518 33.58 -8.27 13.12
C GLU A 518 34.99 -8.74 13.51
N THR A 519 35.07 -9.78 14.33
CA THR A 519 36.30 -10.57 14.44
C THR A 519 36.40 -11.40 13.16
N GLU A 520 37.42 -11.12 12.34
CA GLU A 520 37.91 -11.97 11.25
C GLU A 520 38.13 -13.40 11.76
N ASP A 521 37.10 -14.25 11.79
CA ASP A 521 37.22 -15.68 12.08
C ASP A 521 35.90 -16.36 11.68
N ASN A 522 35.64 -16.51 10.38
CA ASN A 522 34.85 -17.60 9.77
C ASN A 522 34.86 -17.53 8.22
N GLU A 523 36.05 -17.56 7.61
CA GLU A 523 36.17 -18.08 6.25
C GLU A 523 36.09 -19.62 6.32
N ILE A 524 34.88 -20.17 6.19
CA ILE A 524 34.71 -21.60 5.90
C ILE A 524 34.75 -21.75 4.37
N TYR A 525 35.90 -22.13 3.85
CA TYR A 525 36.05 -22.59 2.46
C TYR A 525 35.19 -23.84 2.26
N TYR A 526 34.28 -23.81 1.28
CA TYR A 526 33.71 -25.03 0.72
C TYR A 526 34.79 -25.73 -0.11
N GLU A 527 35.38 -26.81 0.42
CA GLU A 527 36.09 -27.78 -0.41
C GLU A 527 35.03 -28.62 -1.16
N GLU A 528 34.88 -28.39 -2.47
CA GLU A 528 34.18 -29.33 -3.35
C GLU A 528 35.00 -30.62 -3.44
N GLU A 529 34.52 -31.69 -2.81
CA GLU A 529 34.98 -33.05 -3.04
C GLU A 529 34.58 -33.47 -4.47
N THR A 530 35.54 -33.45 -5.40
CA THR A 530 35.40 -34.06 -6.71
C THR A 530 35.47 -35.58 -6.57
N GLU A 531 34.36 -36.28 -6.83
CA GLU A 531 34.37 -37.74 -7.03
C GLU A 531 34.98 -38.05 -8.40
N ASP A 532 36.13 -38.73 -8.37
CA ASP A 532 36.82 -39.34 -9.50
C ASP A 532 35.98 -40.47 -10.13
N GLU A 533 35.58 -40.34 -11.39
CA GLU A 533 35.33 -41.50 -12.27
C GLU A 533 36.42 -41.57 -13.35
N GLU A 534 37.30 -42.56 -13.19
CA GLU A 534 38.33 -42.95 -14.16
C GLU A 534 37.75 -43.62 -15.43
N ARG A 535 38.53 -43.50 -16.52
CA ARG A 535 38.62 -44.31 -17.77
C ARG A 535 37.89 -43.80 -19.01
N ASP A 536 38.46 -43.80 -20.21
CA ASP A 536 39.66 -44.47 -20.73
C ASP A 536 40.37 -43.56 -21.74
N SER A 537 41.69 -43.70 -21.76
CA SER A 537 42.66 -43.22 -22.75
C SER A 537 42.37 -43.73 -24.17
N GLU A 538 42.61 -42.91 -25.19
CA GLU A 538 43.53 -43.27 -26.28
C GLU A 538 43.96 -42.05 -27.10
N GLU A 539 45.27 -41.96 -27.28
CA GLU A 539 46.04 -40.97 -28.01
C GLU A 539 45.68 -40.95 -29.51
N ASN A 540 45.81 -39.81 -30.19
CA ASN A 540 46.69 -39.74 -31.36
C ASN A 540 46.98 -38.31 -31.87
N GLU A 541 48.21 -38.20 -32.33
CA GLU A 541 48.97 -37.01 -32.70
C GLU A 541 48.54 -36.32 -34.02
N ILE A 542 48.54 -34.99 -33.96
CA ILE A 542 49.12 -34.00 -34.89
C ILE A 542 49.63 -34.48 -36.29
N ASN A 543 49.17 -33.87 -37.40
CA ASN A 543 49.94 -32.86 -38.20
C ASN A 543 49.45 -32.56 -39.64
N TYR A 544 49.47 -31.25 -39.93
CA TYR A 544 49.82 -30.43 -41.12
C TYR A 544 49.29 -30.61 -42.56
N GLU A 545 49.19 -29.41 -43.18
CA GLU A 545 49.40 -28.98 -44.58
C GLU A 545 48.11 -28.51 -45.29
N GLU A 546 47.83 -27.20 -45.33
CA GLU A 546 48.27 -26.17 -46.32
C GLU A 546 47.89 -26.51 -47.77
N GLU A 547 47.00 -25.73 -48.38
CA GLU A 547 47.22 -25.12 -49.70
C GLU A 547 46.20 -23.99 -49.98
N ALA A 548 46.72 -22.91 -50.56
CA ALA A 548 46.05 -21.67 -50.92
C ALA A 548 45.44 -21.73 -52.33
N ASP A 549 44.44 -20.89 -52.62
CA ASP A 549 44.46 -20.02 -53.81
C ASP A 549 43.29 -19.01 -53.84
N GLN A 550 43.51 -17.94 -54.59
CA GLN A 550 42.88 -16.61 -54.59
C GLN A 550 41.64 -16.50 -55.51
N ASP A 551 40.68 -15.61 -55.18
CA ASP A 551 40.38 -14.37 -55.93
C ASP A 551 38.91 -13.84 -55.82
N GLU A 552 38.85 -12.58 -55.39
CA GLU A 552 38.02 -11.41 -55.79
C GLU A 552 36.46 -11.35 -55.75
N GLU A 553 36.00 -10.51 -54.80
CA GLU A 553 35.03 -9.39 -54.88
C GLU A 553 33.52 -9.61 -55.18
N ARG A 554 32.65 -9.41 -54.14
CA ARG A 554 31.80 -8.21 -53.93
C ARG A 554 30.73 -8.37 -52.83
N GLU A 555 30.80 -7.49 -51.84
CA GLU A 555 29.76 -6.78 -51.06
C GLU A 555 28.40 -7.46 -50.75
N ALA A 556 28.24 -7.90 -49.50
CA ALA A 556 27.07 -7.64 -48.64
C ALA A 556 27.42 -8.08 -47.20
N GLU A 557 27.73 -7.14 -46.30
CA GLU A 557 27.94 -7.43 -44.87
C GLU A 557 26.59 -7.55 -44.15
N GLU A 558 26.24 -8.78 -43.78
CA GLU A 558 25.40 -9.09 -42.63
C GLU A 558 26.31 -9.07 -41.38
N ASN A 559 26.07 -8.17 -40.43
CA ASN A 559 26.67 -8.25 -39.10
C ASN A 559 25.66 -8.86 -38.14
N GLU A 560 25.80 -10.17 -37.93
CA GLU A 560 25.35 -10.84 -36.72
C GLU A 560 26.11 -10.27 -35.51
N ILE A 561 25.34 -9.96 -34.48
CA ILE A 561 25.77 -9.28 -33.27
C ILE A 561 26.28 -10.34 -32.30
N ASN A 562 27.57 -10.29 -31.97
CA ASN A 562 28.17 -11.04 -30.86
C ASN A 562 28.29 -10.08 -29.66
N TYR A 563 27.41 -10.21 -28.67
CA TYR A 563 27.54 -9.51 -27.38
C TYR A 563 28.40 -10.36 -26.44
N ASN A 564 29.71 -10.09 -26.46
CA ASN A 564 30.57 -10.26 -25.28
C ASN A 564 30.91 -8.84 -24.80
N GLU A 565 30.10 -8.31 -23.89
CA GLU A 565 30.55 -7.29 -22.94
C GLU A 565 30.57 -7.97 -21.58
N GLU A 566 31.70 -8.60 -21.28
CA GLU A 566 32.18 -8.73 -19.90
C GLU A 566 32.35 -7.28 -19.41
N ALA A 567 31.43 -6.84 -18.57
CA ALA A 567 31.65 -5.66 -17.76
C ALA A 567 32.78 -6.01 -16.80
N GLU A 568 33.96 -5.43 -17.02
CA GLU A 568 35.01 -5.36 -16.01
C GLU A 568 34.42 -4.58 -14.83
N ASP A 569 34.03 -5.31 -13.79
CA ASP A 569 33.72 -4.76 -12.48
C ASP A 569 34.99 -4.04 -11.97
N GLU A 570 35.03 -2.71 -12.11
CA GLU A 570 35.90 -1.89 -11.27
C GLU A 570 35.47 -2.15 -9.83
N GLU A 571 36.29 -2.87 -9.07
CA GLU A 571 36.19 -3.07 -7.62
C GLU A 571 35.98 -1.71 -6.93
N SER A 572 34.72 -1.31 -6.79
CA SER A 572 34.32 -0.30 -5.83
C SER A 572 34.52 -0.92 -4.45
N GLU A 573 35.37 -0.31 -3.63
CA GLU A 573 35.55 -0.63 -2.21
C GLU A 573 34.20 -1.07 -1.60
N THR A 574 34.08 -2.36 -1.32
CA THR A 574 32.85 -2.98 -0.81
C THR A 574 32.51 -2.32 0.52
N GLU A 575 31.40 -1.58 0.59
CA GLU A 575 30.77 -1.25 1.87
C GLU A 575 30.39 -2.59 2.52
N GLU A 576 31.14 -2.99 3.54
CA GLU A 576 30.95 -4.26 4.27
C GLU A 576 29.49 -4.41 4.76
N ASP A 577 28.89 -5.56 4.48
CA ASP A 577 27.49 -5.88 4.82
C ASP A 577 27.33 -6.12 6.33
N TYR A 578 26.60 -5.25 7.03
CA TYR A 578 26.40 -5.34 8.50
C TYR A 578 25.28 -6.32 8.92
N TRP A 579 24.71 -7.09 7.99
CA TRP A 579 23.57 -7.97 8.25
C TRP A 579 23.93 -9.43 8.01
N SER A 580 23.74 -10.26 9.03
CA SER A 580 23.78 -11.72 8.87
C SER A 580 22.43 -12.23 8.40
N GLU A 581 22.41 -13.00 7.30
CA GLU A 581 21.20 -13.68 6.79
C GLU A 581 21.12 -15.12 7.32
N PHE A 582 19.91 -15.52 7.69
CA PHE A 582 19.55 -16.88 8.06
C PHE A 582 18.31 -17.31 7.30
N ASP A 583 18.41 -18.42 6.56
CA ASP A 583 17.30 -19.03 5.86
C ASP A 583 16.82 -20.28 6.61
N PHE A 584 15.52 -20.36 6.86
CA PHE A 584 14.89 -21.48 7.55
C PHE A 584 13.73 -22.00 6.70
N GLU A 585 13.97 -23.12 6.02
CA GLU A 585 12.94 -23.86 5.30
C GLU A 585 12.27 -24.89 6.23
N ASN A 586 10.96 -25.09 6.07
CA ASN A 586 10.20 -26.09 6.82
C ASN A 586 9.08 -26.69 5.97
N ASP A 587 9.34 -27.88 5.45
CA ASP A 587 8.38 -28.65 4.65
C ASP A 587 7.33 -29.39 5.49
N GLU A 588 7.58 -29.59 6.79
CA GLU A 588 6.71 -30.39 7.66
C GLU A 588 5.56 -29.57 8.25
N VAL A 589 5.85 -28.34 8.70
CA VAL A 589 4.88 -27.48 9.39
C VAL A 589 4.90 -26.06 8.82
N MET A 590 3.85 -25.75 8.05
CA MET A 590 3.64 -24.44 7.46
C MET A 590 3.33 -23.38 8.54
N PHE A 591 4.08 -22.28 8.54
CA PHE A 591 3.89 -21.11 9.41
C PHE A 591 3.72 -19.83 8.59
N PRO A 592 2.52 -19.55 8.07
CA PRO A 592 2.26 -18.27 7.42
C PRO A 592 2.27 -17.16 8.47
N VAL A 593 3.33 -16.34 8.48
CA VAL A 593 3.49 -15.24 9.43
C VAL A 593 2.38 -14.21 9.22
N ALA A 594 1.82 -13.70 10.30
CA ALA A 594 0.87 -12.61 10.26
C ALA A 594 1.54 -11.29 9.85
N ARG A 595 0.77 -10.40 9.22
CA ARG A 595 1.23 -9.08 8.77
C ARG A 595 1.32 -8.09 9.94
N ASN A 596 2.28 -8.34 10.85
CA ASN A 596 2.59 -7.50 11.99
C ASN A 596 4.08 -7.63 12.33
N ASN A 597 4.68 -6.58 12.87
CA ASN A 597 6.10 -6.60 13.21
C ASN A 597 6.39 -7.53 14.41
N PRO A 598 7.54 -8.25 14.42
CA PRO A 598 7.90 -9.14 15.52
C PRO A 598 8.00 -8.40 16.85
N VAL A 599 7.51 -9.03 17.92
CA VAL A 599 7.56 -8.47 19.28
C VAL A 599 8.74 -9.08 20.02
N TYR A 600 9.74 -8.25 20.35
CA TYR A 600 10.81 -8.69 21.24
C TYR A 600 10.29 -8.80 22.67
N PHE A 601 10.29 -10.02 23.21
CA PHE A 601 9.73 -10.33 24.51
C PHE A 601 10.60 -11.39 25.20
N ARG A 602 11.04 -11.10 26.43
CA ARG A 602 11.83 -12.02 27.27
C ARG A 602 13.05 -12.67 26.59
N GLY A 603 13.76 -11.90 25.75
CA GLY A 603 15.01 -12.33 25.12
C GLY A 603 14.87 -12.88 23.70
N GLU A 604 13.64 -13.06 23.20
CA GLU A 604 13.39 -13.62 21.87
C GLU A 604 12.44 -12.73 21.06
N PHE A 605 12.50 -12.82 19.74
CA PHE A 605 11.52 -12.20 18.85
C PHE A 605 10.37 -13.17 18.62
N TYR A 606 9.17 -12.78 19.05
CA TYR A 606 7.95 -13.55 18.84
C TYR A 606 7.27 -13.11 17.55
N PHE A 607 6.83 -14.10 16.77
CA PHE A 607 6.04 -13.91 15.56
C PHE A 607 4.67 -14.56 15.74
N LEU A 608 3.63 -13.83 15.38
CA LEU A 608 2.27 -14.36 15.36
C LEU A 608 2.01 -14.97 13.98
N GLY A 609 1.54 -16.21 13.91
CA GLY A 609 1.05 -16.82 12.68
C GLY A 609 -0.38 -16.38 12.39
N GLN A 610 -0.79 -16.40 11.12
CA GLN A 610 -2.16 -16.02 10.70
C GLN A 610 -3.27 -16.86 11.36
N ARG A 611 -2.92 -18.05 11.86
CA ARG A 611 -3.84 -18.96 12.54
C ARG A 611 -3.81 -18.82 14.08
N GLY A 612 -2.96 -17.94 14.60
CA GLY A 612 -2.77 -17.69 16.03
C GLY A 612 -1.74 -18.58 16.72
N ASN A 613 -1.05 -19.46 15.99
CA ASN A 613 0.15 -20.13 16.47
C ASN A 613 1.32 -19.14 16.61
N LEU A 614 2.38 -19.53 17.33
CA LEU A 614 3.55 -18.69 17.57
C LEU A 614 4.82 -19.36 17.06
N SER A 615 5.73 -18.55 16.52
CA SER A 615 7.12 -18.92 16.31
C SER A 615 8.01 -17.90 17.00
N VAL A 616 9.26 -18.25 17.19
CA VAL A 616 10.24 -17.42 17.89
C VAL A 616 11.59 -17.52 17.21
N PHE A 617 12.29 -16.39 17.18
CA PHE A 617 13.69 -16.32 16.79
C PHE A 617 14.51 -15.86 17.99
N ASN A 618 15.54 -16.63 18.33
CA ASN A 618 16.46 -16.30 19.40
C ASN A 618 17.72 -15.67 18.81
N PRO A 619 17.96 -14.36 19.02
CA PRO A 619 19.13 -13.69 18.45
C PRO A 619 20.46 -14.09 19.13
N GLY A 620 20.43 -14.80 20.26
CA GLY A 620 21.63 -15.23 20.98
C GLY A 620 22.29 -16.49 20.40
N ASN A 621 21.51 -17.34 19.72
CA ASN A 621 22.01 -18.54 19.04
C ASN A 621 21.57 -18.62 17.57
N ASN A 622 20.90 -17.60 17.05
CA ASN A 622 20.38 -17.49 15.69
C ASN A 622 19.46 -18.65 15.29
N GLU A 623 18.67 -19.17 16.24
CA GLU A 623 17.72 -20.25 15.97
C GLU A 623 16.29 -19.73 15.83
N TRP A 624 15.62 -20.14 14.75
CA TRP A 624 14.19 -20.02 14.60
C TRP A 624 13.48 -21.34 14.92
N ARG A 625 12.35 -21.27 15.60
CA ARG A 625 11.49 -22.44 15.85
C ARG A 625 10.02 -22.07 15.92
N ILE A 626 9.17 -22.94 15.40
CA ILE A 626 7.73 -22.90 15.61
C ILE A 626 7.45 -23.52 16.98
N LEU A 627 6.63 -22.87 17.80
CA LEU A 627 6.25 -23.41 19.10
C LEU A 627 5.12 -24.42 18.94
N ASP A 628 5.22 -25.57 19.62
CA ASP A 628 4.16 -26.59 19.68
C ASP A 628 2.83 -26.04 20.25
N LYS A 629 2.94 -24.99 21.05
CA LYS A 629 1.84 -24.26 21.67
C LYS A 629 2.09 -22.75 21.62
N PRO A 630 1.06 -21.90 21.59
CA PRO A 630 -0.37 -22.23 21.65
C PRO A 630 -0.89 -22.90 20.39
N GLU A 631 -1.89 -23.76 20.57
CA GLU A 631 -2.61 -24.34 19.43
C GLU A 631 -3.24 -23.23 18.58
N PRO A 632 -3.32 -23.40 17.25
CA PRO A 632 -3.95 -22.42 16.39
C PRO A 632 -5.37 -22.09 16.84
N ILE A 633 -5.64 -20.81 17.10
CA ILE A 633 -6.99 -20.29 17.42
C ILE A 633 -7.95 -20.61 16.26
N ARG A 634 -7.43 -20.62 15.04
CA ARG A 634 -8.14 -20.87 13.79
C ARG A 634 -7.77 -22.22 13.19
N ALA A 635 -8.14 -23.30 13.88
CA ALA A 635 -7.97 -24.66 13.39
C ALA A 635 -8.81 -24.95 12.13
N ASP A 636 -9.86 -24.15 11.89
CA ASP A 636 -10.69 -24.19 10.67
C ASP A 636 -9.94 -23.75 9.40
N LEU A 637 -8.83 -23.03 9.57
CA LEU A 637 -8.04 -22.51 8.47
C LEU A 637 -6.90 -23.46 8.12
N THR A 638 -6.70 -23.66 6.82
CA THR A 638 -5.49 -24.25 6.25
C THR A 638 -4.41 -23.18 6.09
N PRO A 639 -3.12 -23.54 5.94
CA PRO A 639 -2.07 -22.58 5.62
C PRO A 639 -2.32 -21.80 4.32
N TYR A 640 -3.14 -22.35 3.41
CA TYR A 640 -3.54 -21.72 2.15
C TYR A 640 -4.73 -20.76 2.29
N ASP A 641 -5.40 -20.72 3.44
CA ASP A 641 -6.44 -19.75 3.75
C ASP A 641 -5.80 -18.41 4.15
N GLU A 642 -5.15 -17.74 3.20
CA GLU A 642 -4.43 -16.50 3.49
C GLU A 642 -5.36 -15.36 3.96
N GLY A 643 -4.91 -14.69 5.02
CA GLY A 643 -5.27 -13.30 5.28
C GLY A 643 -6.69 -13.02 5.75
N LYS A 644 -7.49 -13.99 6.20
CA LYS A 644 -8.91 -13.77 6.59
C LYS A 644 -9.18 -12.68 7.63
N GLU A 645 -8.18 -12.28 8.40
CA GLU A 645 -8.27 -11.24 9.44
C GLU A 645 -6.94 -10.50 9.57
N ALA A 646 -6.97 -9.22 9.94
CA ALA A 646 -5.77 -8.53 10.41
C ALA A 646 -5.41 -9.06 11.81
N CYS A 647 -4.17 -9.49 12.00
CA CYS A 647 -3.69 -10.06 13.25
C CYS A 647 -2.59 -9.14 13.80
N TYR A 648 -2.71 -8.74 15.06
CA TYR A 648 -1.77 -7.86 15.75
C TYR A 648 -1.27 -8.54 17.02
N MET A 649 0.00 -8.34 17.36
CA MET A 649 0.57 -8.77 18.63
C MET A 649 1.22 -7.58 19.34
N VAL A 650 1.04 -7.51 20.65
CA VAL A 650 1.58 -6.42 21.47
C VAL A 650 1.84 -6.90 22.89
N GLU A 651 2.86 -6.32 23.53
CA GLU A 651 3.12 -6.52 24.95
C GLU A 651 2.35 -5.49 25.78
N LEU A 652 1.62 -5.96 26.79
CA LEU A 652 0.89 -5.14 27.75
C LEU A 652 1.15 -5.66 29.17
N ARG A 653 1.87 -4.88 29.98
CA ARG A 653 2.16 -5.17 31.41
C ARG A 653 2.89 -6.49 31.65
N GLY A 654 3.84 -6.81 30.78
CA GLY A 654 4.65 -8.03 30.80
C GLY A 654 3.94 -9.25 30.23
N GLU A 655 2.83 -9.08 29.51
CA GLU A 655 2.00 -10.14 28.96
C GLU A 655 1.79 -9.92 27.46
N LEU A 656 1.79 -11.00 26.68
CA LEU A 656 1.50 -10.94 25.24
C LEU A 656 0.00 -10.95 25.00
N ILE A 657 -0.46 -9.99 24.21
CA ILE A 657 -1.83 -9.83 23.75
C ILE A 657 -1.87 -9.98 22.23
N ALA A 658 -2.76 -10.83 21.73
CA ALA A 658 -3.08 -10.94 20.31
C ALA A 658 -4.47 -10.35 20.03
N VAL A 659 -4.60 -9.62 18.94
CA VAL A 659 -5.87 -9.04 18.48
C VAL A 659 -6.15 -9.47 17.05
N PHE A 660 -7.30 -10.08 16.82
CA PHE A 660 -7.78 -10.49 15.50
C PHE A 660 -8.94 -9.60 15.09
N HIS A 661 -8.78 -8.90 13.97
CA HIS A 661 -9.73 -7.94 13.45
C HIS A 661 -10.06 -8.26 12.00
N ARG A 662 -11.26 -8.81 11.78
CA ARG A 662 -11.77 -9.13 10.45
C ARG A 662 -12.21 -7.88 9.70
N ASN A 663 -13.22 -7.19 10.23
CA ASN A 663 -13.79 -6.00 9.63
C ASN A 663 -14.58 -5.23 10.68
N ALA A 664 -15.06 -4.03 10.33
CA ALA A 664 -15.78 -3.19 11.29
C ALA A 664 -17.27 -3.54 11.44
N ASN A 665 -17.76 -4.61 10.81
CA ASN A 665 -19.09 -5.16 11.08
C ASN A 665 -19.08 -6.21 12.21
N GLU A 666 -17.91 -6.72 12.58
CA GLU A 666 -17.71 -7.70 13.64
C GLU A 666 -16.82 -7.10 14.75
N PRO A 667 -16.98 -7.51 16.02
CA PRO A 667 -16.10 -7.06 17.09
C PRO A 667 -14.68 -7.66 16.94
N PRO A 668 -13.60 -6.90 17.20
CA PRO A 668 -12.27 -7.48 17.30
C PRO A 668 -12.20 -8.51 18.44
N ARG A 669 -11.51 -9.62 18.21
CA ARG A 669 -11.23 -10.63 19.24
C ARG A 669 -9.92 -10.33 19.92
N VAL A 670 -9.90 -10.30 21.25
CA VAL A 670 -8.73 -9.97 22.06
C VAL A 670 -8.36 -11.16 22.91
N LEU A 671 -7.13 -11.64 22.80
CA LEU A 671 -6.66 -12.81 23.51
C LEU A 671 -5.36 -12.50 24.25
N LYS A 672 -5.23 -13.03 25.46
CA LYS A 672 -4.04 -12.97 26.30
C LYS A 672 -3.38 -14.34 26.36
N LEU A 673 -2.05 -14.39 26.27
CA LEU A 673 -1.31 -15.63 26.39
C LEU A 673 -1.18 -16.03 27.87
N ASP A 674 -1.73 -17.18 28.26
CA ASP A 674 -1.39 -17.85 29.51
C ASP A 674 -0.07 -18.60 29.32
N GLU A 675 1.04 -17.95 29.65
CA GLU A 675 2.39 -18.52 29.50
C GLU A 675 2.62 -19.79 30.31
N SER A 676 1.88 -20.00 31.40
CA SER A 676 2.02 -21.22 32.21
C SER A 676 1.51 -22.47 31.49
N LYS A 677 0.54 -22.29 30.60
CA LYS A 677 -0.06 -23.36 29.77
C LYS A 677 0.34 -23.27 28.31
N MET A 678 0.90 -22.13 27.90
CA MET A 678 1.06 -21.70 26.51
C MET A 678 -0.27 -21.77 25.74
N GLU A 679 -1.32 -21.12 26.25
CA GLU A 679 -2.65 -21.14 25.65
C GLU A 679 -3.24 -19.73 25.54
N TRP A 680 -3.93 -19.43 24.44
CA TRP A 680 -4.64 -18.17 24.29
C TRP A 680 -5.95 -18.17 25.07
N VAL A 681 -6.17 -17.12 25.87
CA VAL A 681 -7.40 -16.90 26.64
C VAL A 681 -8.06 -15.63 26.13
N GLU A 682 -9.27 -15.76 25.60
CA GLU A 682 -10.06 -14.61 25.14
C GLU A 682 -10.50 -13.75 26.34
N ILE A 683 -10.32 -12.43 26.21
CA ILE A 683 -10.60 -11.46 27.26
C ILE A 683 -11.51 -10.34 26.72
N GLU A 684 -12.43 -9.88 27.55
CA GLU A 684 -13.29 -8.72 27.23
C GLU A 684 -12.77 -7.41 27.83
N ASP A 685 -11.81 -7.49 28.76
CA ASP A 685 -11.27 -6.36 29.52
C ASP A 685 -9.74 -6.45 29.53
N ILE A 686 -9.08 -5.35 29.13
CA ILE A 686 -7.62 -5.21 29.11
C ILE A 686 -7.10 -4.43 30.33
N GLY A 687 -7.91 -4.33 31.38
CA GLY A 687 -7.56 -3.80 32.68
C GLY A 687 -7.36 -2.28 32.70
N GLY A 688 -8.15 -1.56 31.89
CA GLY A 688 -8.04 -0.10 31.73
C GLY A 688 -6.85 0.34 30.86
N GLY A 689 -6.20 -0.59 30.16
CA GLY A 689 -5.20 -0.28 29.14
C GLY A 689 -5.84 0.27 27.85
N ALA A 690 -5.01 0.70 26.91
CA ALA A 690 -5.42 1.09 25.57
C ALA A 690 -4.45 0.50 24.54
N LEU A 691 -4.97 -0.07 23.46
CA LEU A 691 -4.18 -0.64 22.37
C LEU A 691 -4.23 0.28 21.16
N PHE A 692 -3.10 0.50 20.50
CA PHE A 692 -2.96 1.26 19.26
C PHE A 692 -2.42 0.31 18.22
N LEU A 693 -3.29 -0.12 17.30
CA LEU A 693 -2.97 -1.20 16.38
C LEU A 693 -2.75 -0.63 14.99
N ASP A 694 -1.57 -0.92 14.45
CA ASP A 694 -1.21 -0.74 13.06
C ASP A 694 -0.28 -1.89 12.65
N TYR A 695 -0.26 -2.18 11.35
CA TYR A 695 0.60 -3.22 10.81
C TYR A 695 2.09 -2.86 10.95
N ARG A 696 2.46 -1.57 10.96
CA ARG A 696 3.84 -1.11 11.21
C ARG A 696 4.16 -0.99 12.69
N ALA A 697 3.21 -0.64 13.54
CA ALA A 697 3.49 -0.49 14.97
C ALA A 697 2.23 -0.76 15.78
N SER A 698 2.30 -1.80 16.61
CA SER A 698 1.28 -2.07 17.63
C SER A 698 1.84 -1.66 18.99
N ILE A 699 1.15 -0.75 19.66
CA ILE A 699 1.61 -0.15 20.92
C ILE A 699 0.51 -0.29 21.97
N ALA A 700 0.88 -0.72 23.18
CA ALA A 700 -0.04 -0.78 24.29
C ALA A 700 0.32 0.27 25.35
N LEU A 701 -0.70 0.92 25.89
CA LEU A 701 -0.60 1.77 27.06
C LEU A 701 -1.20 1.05 28.26
N PRO A 702 -0.43 0.86 29.36
CA PRO A 702 -0.91 0.10 30.50
C PRO A 702 -2.05 0.78 31.25
N SER A 703 -2.11 2.11 31.29
CA SER A 703 -3.19 2.84 31.96
C SER A 703 -3.52 4.09 31.18
N SER A 704 -4.76 4.18 30.72
CA SER A 704 -5.31 5.43 30.21
C SER A 704 -6.05 6.17 31.33
N GLU A 705 -5.60 7.37 31.69
CA GLU A 705 -6.44 8.25 32.51
C GLU A 705 -7.54 8.90 31.66
N ALA A 706 -8.52 9.54 32.31
CA ALA A 706 -9.61 10.29 31.68
C ALA A 706 -10.66 9.48 30.89
N GLY A 707 -10.84 8.18 31.17
CA GLY A 707 -11.96 7.39 30.60
C GLY A 707 -11.73 6.94 29.15
N HIS A 708 -10.46 6.76 28.78
CA HIS A 708 -10.02 6.26 27.47
C HIS A 708 -9.52 4.80 27.51
N GLY A 709 -9.85 4.08 28.58
CA GLY A 709 -9.40 2.71 28.80
C GLY A 709 -10.30 1.71 28.14
N ASN A 710 -9.81 0.49 28.02
CA ASN A 710 -10.50 -0.62 27.38
C ASN A 710 -10.92 -0.27 25.94
N ARG A 711 -9.97 0.32 25.21
CA ARG A 711 -10.17 0.77 23.83
C ARG A 711 -9.04 0.29 22.92
N ILE A 712 -9.43 0.01 21.68
CA ILE A 712 -8.52 -0.34 20.59
C ILE A 712 -8.59 0.77 19.55
N TYR A 713 -7.50 1.51 19.39
CA TYR A 713 -7.35 2.61 18.46
C TYR A 713 -6.75 2.12 17.14
N PHE A 714 -7.29 2.64 16.04
CA PHE A 714 -6.82 2.40 14.67
C PHE A 714 -6.27 3.70 14.08
N PRO A 715 -5.36 3.67 13.08
CA PRO A 715 -4.74 4.86 12.48
C PRO A 715 -5.73 5.64 11.59
N LYS A 716 -6.91 5.93 12.13
CA LYS A 716 -8.06 6.52 11.44
C LYS A 716 -8.67 7.62 12.31
N PHE A 717 -9.26 8.61 11.66
CA PHE A 717 -9.98 9.71 12.30
C PHE A 717 -11.30 10.02 11.58
N SER A 718 -12.21 10.68 12.30
CA SER A 718 -13.45 11.21 11.75
C SER A 718 -13.21 12.13 10.56
N GLU A 719 -14.20 12.28 9.69
CA GLU A 719 -14.09 13.10 8.48
C GLU A 719 -13.62 14.55 8.74
N ASP A 720 -13.99 15.12 9.88
CA ASP A 720 -13.57 16.46 10.34
C ASP A 720 -12.14 16.54 10.88
N GLY A 721 -11.43 15.41 10.96
CA GLY A 721 -10.05 15.33 11.46
C GLY A 721 -9.92 15.40 12.98
N LYS A 722 -11.01 15.39 13.75
CA LYS A 722 -10.96 15.76 15.19
C LYS A 722 -10.97 14.60 16.16
N LYS A 723 -11.44 13.41 15.76
CA LYS A 723 -11.62 12.27 16.66
C LYS A 723 -10.97 11.04 16.08
N ALA A 724 -10.06 10.42 16.83
CA ALA A 724 -9.55 9.10 16.48
C ALA A 724 -10.67 8.05 16.52
N ILE A 725 -10.60 7.09 15.60
CA ILE A 725 -11.47 5.93 15.58
C ILE A 725 -10.95 4.89 16.55
N PHE A 726 -11.82 4.42 17.43
CA PHE A 726 -11.53 3.30 18.30
C PHE A 726 -12.70 2.33 18.36
N TYR A 727 -12.40 1.09 18.71
CA TYR A 727 -13.36 0.13 19.22
C TYR A 727 -13.37 0.19 20.75
N ASP A 728 -14.55 0.40 21.33
CA ASP A 728 -14.75 0.41 22.78
C ASP A 728 -15.14 -1.00 23.23
N LEU A 729 -14.28 -1.65 24.03
CA LEU A 729 -14.49 -3.03 24.48
C LEU A 729 -15.70 -3.15 25.42
N GLU A 730 -15.97 -2.12 26.21
CA GLU A 730 -17.10 -2.09 27.15
C GLU A 730 -18.42 -1.89 26.40
N ALA A 731 -18.47 -0.89 25.51
CA ALA A 731 -19.67 -0.58 24.73
C ALA A 731 -19.86 -1.49 23.51
N LYS A 732 -18.87 -2.35 23.20
CA LYS A 732 -18.80 -3.27 22.06
C LYS A 732 -19.15 -2.62 20.72
N LYS A 733 -18.57 -1.43 20.46
CA LYS A 733 -18.85 -0.66 19.24
C LYS A 733 -17.67 0.20 18.81
N TYR A 734 -17.60 0.46 17.52
CA TYR A 734 -16.74 1.48 16.95
C TYR A 734 -17.31 2.87 17.23
N SER A 735 -16.44 3.81 17.61
CA SER A 735 -16.79 5.21 17.78
C SER A 735 -15.60 6.10 17.43
N PRO A 736 -15.77 7.10 16.55
CA PRO A 736 -16.83 7.27 15.54
C PRO A 736 -16.96 6.08 14.58
N MET A 737 -17.81 6.18 13.55
CA MET A 737 -17.94 5.12 12.53
C MET A 737 -16.59 4.82 11.87
N PHE A 738 -16.26 3.54 11.73
CA PHE A 738 -14.99 3.09 11.17
C PHE A 738 -14.89 3.29 9.65
N TYR A 739 -15.95 2.94 8.91
CA TYR A 739 -15.99 3.12 7.46
C TYR A 739 -16.25 4.58 7.09
N GLY A 740 -15.56 5.06 6.06
CA GLY A 740 -15.54 6.48 5.68
C GLY A 740 -14.64 7.36 6.56
N ALA A 741 -14.03 6.81 7.61
CA ALA A 741 -12.98 7.49 8.36
C ALA A 741 -11.75 7.71 7.47
N LYS A 742 -11.02 8.79 7.76
CA LYS A 742 -9.79 9.19 7.07
C LYS A 742 -8.57 8.61 7.79
N GLU A 743 -7.56 8.23 7.04
CA GLU A 743 -6.26 7.73 7.49
C GLU A 743 -5.19 8.50 6.70
N PRO A 744 -4.15 9.09 7.31
CA PRO A 744 -3.08 9.69 6.54
C PRO A 744 -2.35 8.58 5.76
N MET A 745 -2.03 8.83 4.50
CA MET A 745 -1.17 7.92 3.75
C MET A 745 0.18 7.80 4.46
N ASN A 746 0.84 6.64 4.39
CA ASN A 746 2.16 6.43 4.98
C ASN A 746 2.28 6.96 6.43
N CYS A 747 1.44 6.45 7.33
CA CYS A 747 1.46 6.81 8.74
C CYS A 747 1.91 5.66 9.65
N VAL A 748 2.33 6.00 10.87
CA VAL A 748 2.71 5.04 11.90
C VAL A 748 2.38 5.57 13.30
N TRP A 749 1.98 4.68 14.21
CA TRP A 749 1.79 5.02 15.62
C TRP A 749 3.11 5.26 16.32
N PHE A 750 3.34 6.46 16.83
CA PHE A 750 4.60 6.86 17.43
C PHE A 750 4.37 7.39 18.85
N VAL A 751 5.19 6.98 19.83
CA VAL A 751 5.13 7.53 21.20
C VAL A 751 6.27 8.53 21.39
N PRO A 752 5.99 9.84 21.49
CA PRO A 752 7.03 10.81 21.78
C PRO A 752 7.75 10.53 23.11
N LYS A 753 9.07 10.38 23.04
CA LYS A 753 9.97 10.35 24.21
C LYS A 753 11.04 11.43 24.06
N LEU A 754 11.18 12.27 25.09
CA LEU A 754 12.08 13.44 25.11
C LEU A 754 13.37 13.20 25.89
N GLN A 755 13.45 12.14 26.70
CA GLN A 755 14.63 11.79 27.49
C GLN A 755 15.20 10.48 26.95
N SER A 756 16.51 10.40 26.79
CA SER A 756 17.20 9.11 26.77
C SER A 756 16.99 8.51 28.16
N ASP A 757 16.58 7.25 28.23
CA ASP A 757 16.55 6.50 29.48
C ASP A 757 18.01 6.21 29.91
N GLU A 758 18.80 7.26 30.17
CA GLU A 758 19.97 7.14 31.04
C GLU A 758 19.40 6.92 32.45
N TYR A 759 19.75 5.82 33.09
CA TYR A 759 19.21 5.27 34.34
C TYR A 759 18.03 4.29 34.20
N SER A 760 18.31 3.13 33.62
CA SER A 760 17.71 1.86 34.06
C SER A 760 18.79 0.84 34.38
#